data_AF-G5IB12-F1
#
_entry.id   AF-G5IB12-F1
#
_cell.length_a   1.000
_cell.length_b   1.000
_cell.length_c   1.000
_cell.angle_alpha   90.00
_cell.angle_beta   90.00
_cell.angle_gamma   90.00
#
_symmetry.space_group_name_H-M   'P 1'
#
loop_
_entity.id
_entity.type
_entity.pdbx_description
1 polymer ?
#
loop_
_entity_poly.entity_id
_entity_poly.type
_entity_poly.pdbx_seq_one_letter_code
_entity_poly.pdbx_strand_id
1 'polypeptide(L)'
;METGRREKSAKNLLYAWLNQGVMLLMNIVVRMVFVRVLSKEYLGLSGLFGNIISLLSLAELGVGTAIIYSLYEPLAHDDQIKINSLMKFYQKVYRIVGLVILTAGMIITPYLSLFIKEMPAIPEIRQIYVLFVINSSVSYFFSYKGSLITADQKDYIVKKIKLAITLLMYILQVLTLMVSKNYLLFLGIQIAATLAQNIFYTCAANRLYPFLNVKTARKLDPDSYHLIFKNTKALVFHKVGEVVKFSTDNLIISKFVGLIDVGVYSNYTLIQQALTNILSQIFASITASVGNLGVTEKREKKYEVFRKVFFLDGWIYGFCSIAFLCLAQDFIRIFFGDSFVLNNSILFLIVFNFYLVGMRKATLTFRDAFGLFWQNRYMPIAEAVINLFISLTLVKHYGIAGVLWGTALSTLLLPWWMEPYILFKHGLKKDMKSYWVMYWKYVAVTAGAVFLTWQVCERISAENGLLLLGIKLGLCVAIPNLIFYFIFRKTNEFFYYQNFFKSAEVKRMVGDKIRKGIDWMVAIIIIISLGYSYISRERYDKIIVYAPMIGFLVLVVLFFDHVKWMEKLKQRDVDLFLVILGVGIAVVNLVLVKSGWGAIFTVTNFLLILYLAGEVKLDKKIYYAIGIACLVILSTWIGKGDKTYNTNLASMIIFAVASCGVTSMLYFFECRQKAVWGKGISLLVMLVLVLPMVMRLRARCVLVGIGVFVILNYVIPAAVWGWKKLYNTCVVLLIAGSIGFPLWYVWLWKKGVNVSVVTLGKSFFSGRNIVWEQFLTAFSKKPLTGIGSDFLTFIPDALFTEVHNGLLNIMVVHGVFVVAIVAFLLGKRLIQLGEKASKNSLSRQCASVIISLAVISVFENYFIITFYNILMFLVFCMGFGYQKDVSGDKTQYN
;
A
#
# COMPACT_ATOMS: atom_id res chain seq x y z
N MET A 1 -2.36 -30.41 19.70
CA MET A 1 -3.50 -29.50 19.47
C MET A 1 -3.12 -28.02 19.60
N GLU A 2 -2.34 -27.61 20.61
CA GLU A 2 -1.91 -26.20 20.82
C GLU A 2 -1.00 -25.62 19.71
N THR A 3 -0.07 -26.42 19.18
CA THR A 3 0.85 -26.02 18.09
C THR A 3 0.09 -25.59 16.83
N GLY A 4 -0.96 -26.32 16.45
CA GLY A 4 -1.84 -25.95 15.33
C GLY A 4 -2.68 -24.69 15.56
N ARG A 5 -3.05 -24.37 16.82
CA ARG A 5 -3.79 -23.14 17.16
C ARG A 5 -2.90 -21.90 17.10
N ARG A 6 -1.63 -22.01 17.53
CA ARG A 6 -0.64 -20.93 17.42
C ARG A 6 -0.34 -20.59 15.96
N GLU A 7 -0.18 -21.59 15.09
CA GLU A 7 0.06 -21.38 13.66
C GLU A 7 -1.13 -20.71 12.95
N LYS A 8 -2.36 -21.16 13.24
CA LYS A 8 -3.59 -20.54 12.72
C LYS A 8 -3.74 -19.09 13.19
N SER A 9 -3.44 -18.81 14.46
CA SER A 9 -3.51 -17.45 15.02
C SER A 9 -2.48 -16.51 14.38
N ALA A 10 -1.25 -16.98 14.13
CA ALA A 10 -0.22 -16.20 13.44
C ALA A 10 -0.61 -15.90 11.99
N LYS A 11 -1.20 -16.86 11.27
CA LYS A 11 -1.77 -16.63 9.92
C LYS A 11 -2.90 -15.62 9.98
N ASN A 12 -3.83 -15.74 10.93
CA ASN A 12 -4.95 -14.79 11.09
C ASN A 12 -4.48 -13.35 11.31
N LEU A 13 -3.42 -13.16 12.11
CA LEU A 13 -2.82 -11.84 12.32
C LEU A 13 -2.17 -11.33 11.03
N LEU A 14 -1.31 -12.10 10.37
CA LEU A 14 -0.65 -11.68 9.13
C LEU A 14 -1.66 -11.27 8.04
N TYR A 15 -2.68 -12.08 7.82
CA TYR A 15 -3.74 -11.77 6.86
C TYR A 15 -4.58 -10.56 7.29
N ALA A 16 -4.78 -10.33 8.60
CA ALA A 16 -5.47 -9.13 9.08
C ALA A 16 -4.68 -7.85 8.76
N TRP A 17 -3.36 -7.85 9.00
CA TRP A 17 -2.48 -6.72 8.69
C TRP A 17 -2.40 -6.44 7.18
N LEU A 18 -2.16 -7.49 6.37
CA LEU A 18 -2.12 -7.36 4.90
C LEU A 18 -3.46 -6.87 4.36
N ASN A 19 -4.57 -7.45 4.83
CA ASN A 19 -5.90 -7.05 4.42
C ASN A 19 -6.17 -5.58 4.77
N GLN A 20 -5.83 -5.16 6.00
CA GLN A 20 -6.02 -3.78 6.43
C GLN A 20 -5.20 -2.80 5.59
N GLY A 21 -3.91 -3.07 5.39
CA GLY A 21 -3.04 -2.18 4.60
C GLY A 21 -3.51 -2.03 3.15
N VAL A 22 -3.82 -3.15 2.49
CA VAL A 22 -4.30 -3.14 1.10
C VAL A 22 -5.67 -2.45 0.98
N MET A 23 -6.60 -2.73 1.91
CA MET A 23 -7.92 -2.09 1.91
C MET A 23 -7.84 -0.59 2.13
N LEU A 24 -6.96 -0.12 3.05
CA LEU A 24 -6.78 1.32 3.29
C LEU A 24 -6.26 2.06 2.06
N LEU A 25 -5.24 1.51 1.39
CA LEU A 25 -4.70 2.10 0.16
C LEU A 25 -5.75 2.15 -0.94
N MET A 26 -6.46 1.04 -1.17
CA MET A 26 -7.49 0.99 -2.20
C MET A 26 -8.68 1.90 -1.89
N ASN A 27 -9.06 2.05 -0.61
CA ASN A 27 -10.11 2.96 -0.21
C ASN A 27 -9.74 4.42 -0.54
N ILE A 28 -8.49 4.83 -0.29
CA ILE A 28 -7.98 6.16 -0.68
C ILE A 28 -8.01 6.33 -2.20
N VAL A 29 -7.59 5.32 -2.97
CA VAL A 29 -7.60 5.38 -4.45
C VAL A 29 -9.03 5.53 -4.99
N VAL A 30 -9.96 4.70 -4.50
CA VAL A 30 -11.38 4.78 -4.88
C VAL A 30 -11.94 6.15 -4.51
N ARG A 31 -11.64 6.64 -3.30
CA ARG A 31 -12.05 7.97 -2.83
C ARG A 31 -11.51 9.08 -3.73
N MET A 32 -10.24 8.99 -4.13
CA MET A 32 -9.60 9.96 -5.04
C MET A 32 -10.27 10.01 -6.40
N VAL A 33 -10.57 8.85 -6.99
CA VAL A 33 -11.29 8.79 -8.27
C VAL A 33 -12.71 9.32 -8.10
N PHE A 34 -13.39 8.94 -7.02
CA PHE A 34 -14.75 9.37 -6.71
C PHE A 34 -14.86 10.89 -6.67
N VAL A 35 -14.00 11.58 -5.90
CA VAL A 35 -14.08 13.05 -5.75
C VAL A 35 -13.66 13.84 -6.98
N ARG A 36 -12.92 13.23 -7.92
CA ARG A 36 -12.52 13.85 -9.19
C ARG A 36 -13.54 13.66 -10.30
N VAL A 37 -14.37 12.62 -10.20
CA VAL A 37 -15.35 12.26 -11.23
C VAL A 37 -16.75 12.72 -10.86
N LEU A 38 -17.14 12.58 -9.60
CA LEU A 38 -18.48 12.92 -9.09
C LEU A 38 -18.42 14.22 -8.28
N SER A 39 -19.56 14.92 -8.25
CA SER A 39 -19.69 16.16 -7.46
C SER A 39 -19.64 15.89 -5.95
N LYS A 40 -19.41 16.95 -5.16
CA LYS A 40 -19.25 16.82 -3.69
C LYS A 40 -20.53 16.37 -3.00
N GLU A 41 -21.69 16.65 -3.58
CA GLU A 41 -22.99 16.23 -3.09
C GLU A 41 -23.07 14.71 -3.03
N TYR A 42 -22.60 13.99 -4.06
CA TYR A 42 -22.54 12.52 -4.04
C TYR A 42 -21.66 11.98 -2.92
N LEU A 43 -20.58 12.69 -2.58
CA LEU A 43 -19.71 12.32 -1.47
C LEU A 43 -20.42 12.47 -0.14
N GLY A 44 -21.15 13.58 0.03
CA GLY A 44 -22.00 13.83 1.18
C GLY A 44 -23.13 12.81 1.30
N LEU A 45 -23.78 12.42 0.19
CA LEU A 45 -24.81 11.37 0.17
C LEU A 45 -24.24 10.05 0.66
N SER A 46 -23.05 9.67 0.19
CA SER A 46 -22.38 8.44 0.63
C SER A 46 -22.12 8.44 2.14
N GLY A 47 -21.65 9.57 2.70
CA GLY A 47 -21.44 9.73 4.14
C GLY A 47 -22.74 9.74 4.96
N LEU A 48 -23.76 10.45 4.48
CA LEU A 48 -25.08 10.54 5.10
C LEU A 48 -25.77 9.17 5.12
N PHE A 49 -25.89 8.53 3.96
CA PHE A 49 -26.57 7.25 3.82
C PHE A 49 -25.83 6.15 4.56
N GLY A 50 -24.48 6.14 4.53
CA GLY A 50 -23.68 5.26 5.37
C GLY A 50 -24.03 5.38 6.87
N ASN A 51 -24.25 6.59 7.37
CA ASN A 51 -24.64 6.81 8.76
C ASN A 51 -26.09 6.40 9.06
N ILE A 52 -27.03 6.64 8.15
CA ILE A 52 -28.42 6.13 8.29
C ILE A 52 -28.41 4.60 8.36
N ILE A 53 -27.67 3.94 7.47
CA ILE A 53 -27.52 2.49 7.48
C ILE A 53 -26.87 2.01 8.78
N SER A 54 -25.86 2.73 9.29
CA SER A 54 -25.24 2.40 10.58
C SER A 54 -26.25 2.50 11.73
N LEU A 55 -27.16 3.49 11.74
CA LEU A 55 -28.26 3.51 12.71
C LEU A 55 -29.21 2.31 12.55
N LEU A 56 -29.57 1.94 11.31
CA LEU A 56 -30.40 0.75 11.06
C LEU A 56 -29.73 -0.55 11.51
N SER A 57 -28.40 -0.60 11.58
CA SER A 57 -27.67 -1.76 12.11
C SER A 57 -27.95 -2.03 13.60
N LEU A 58 -28.55 -1.09 14.33
CA LEU A 58 -29.09 -1.33 15.68
C LEU A 58 -30.08 -2.50 15.72
N ALA A 59 -30.77 -2.77 14.62
CA ALA A 59 -31.65 -3.94 14.49
C ALA A 59 -30.93 -5.27 14.74
N GLU A 60 -29.61 -5.33 14.54
CA GLU A 60 -28.80 -6.52 14.85
C GLU A 60 -28.60 -6.72 16.36
N LEU A 61 -28.72 -5.66 17.19
CA LEU A 61 -28.58 -5.72 18.65
C LEU A 61 -27.30 -6.43 19.17
N GLY A 62 -26.24 -6.49 18.36
CA GLY A 62 -24.99 -7.17 18.69
C GLY A 62 -25.02 -8.71 18.55
N VAL A 63 -26.06 -9.26 17.93
CA VAL A 63 -26.27 -10.70 17.73
C VAL A 63 -25.03 -11.41 17.14
N GLY A 64 -24.32 -10.80 16.18
CA GLY A 64 -23.12 -11.41 15.59
C GLY A 64 -22.03 -11.80 16.59
N THR A 65 -21.82 -11.02 17.65
CA THR A 65 -20.84 -11.36 18.70
C THR A 65 -21.34 -12.48 19.62
N ALA A 66 -22.64 -12.47 19.95
CA ALA A 66 -23.27 -13.53 20.73
C ALA A 66 -23.23 -14.88 20.00
N ILE A 67 -23.36 -14.86 18.67
CA ILE A 67 -23.25 -16.04 17.80
C ILE A 67 -21.89 -16.71 17.95
N ILE A 68 -20.82 -15.95 17.73
CA ILE A 68 -19.45 -16.47 17.76
C ILE A 68 -19.15 -17.06 19.14
N TYR A 69 -19.55 -16.36 20.21
CA TYR A 69 -19.35 -16.82 21.58
C TYR A 69 -20.08 -18.14 21.86
N SER A 70 -21.36 -18.21 21.49
CA SER A 70 -22.18 -19.41 21.74
C SER A 70 -21.78 -20.62 20.90
N LEU A 71 -20.99 -20.42 19.84
CA LEU A 71 -20.43 -21.50 19.03
C LEU A 71 -19.13 -22.06 19.60
N TYR A 72 -18.43 -21.36 20.50
CA TYR A 72 -17.14 -21.83 21.02
C TYR A 72 -17.24 -23.14 21.80
N GLU A 73 -18.22 -23.27 22.68
CA GLU A 73 -18.40 -24.48 23.49
C GLU A 73 -18.81 -25.70 22.62
N PRO A 74 -19.83 -25.62 21.74
CA PRO A 74 -20.18 -26.72 20.85
C PRO A 74 -19.05 -27.13 19.89
N LEU A 75 -18.26 -26.17 19.39
CA LEU A 75 -17.10 -26.46 18.55
C LEU A 75 -15.97 -27.17 19.30
N ALA A 76 -15.77 -26.84 20.58
CA ALA A 76 -14.75 -27.48 21.41
C ALA A 76 -15.07 -28.95 21.71
N HIS A 77 -16.36 -29.31 21.78
CA HIS A 77 -16.83 -30.66 22.05
C HIS A 77 -17.27 -31.43 20.79
N ASP A 78 -17.08 -30.85 19.60
CA ASP A 78 -17.52 -31.40 18.30
C ASP A 78 -19.02 -31.80 18.27
N ASP A 79 -19.87 -31.06 18.99
CA ASP A 79 -21.31 -31.29 19.06
C ASP A 79 -22.00 -30.76 17.79
N GLN A 80 -21.93 -31.54 16.73
CA GLN A 80 -22.47 -31.21 15.41
C GLN A 80 -23.99 -30.93 15.44
N ILE A 81 -24.73 -31.58 16.34
CA ILE A 81 -26.19 -31.40 16.47
C ILE A 81 -26.49 -30.02 17.06
N LYS A 82 -25.79 -29.64 18.13
CA LYS A 82 -25.93 -28.32 18.76
C LYS A 82 -25.43 -27.22 17.83
N ILE A 83 -24.32 -27.42 17.11
CA ILE A 83 -23.84 -26.50 16.07
C ILE A 83 -24.92 -26.30 15.00
N ASN A 84 -25.48 -27.38 14.43
CA ASN A 84 -26.51 -27.28 13.38
C ASN A 84 -27.78 -26.54 13.89
N SER A 85 -28.18 -26.82 15.13
CA SER A 85 -29.35 -26.18 15.77
C SER A 85 -29.13 -24.67 15.99
N LEU A 86 -27.95 -24.28 16.49
CA LEU A 86 -27.56 -22.88 16.63
C LEU A 86 -27.49 -22.18 15.26
N MET A 87 -26.91 -22.83 14.25
CA MET A 87 -26.79 -22.27 12.91
C MET A 87 -28.14 -22.02 12.23
N LYS A 88 -29.14 -22.89 12.44
CA LYS A 88 -30.51 -22.64 11.96
C LYS A 88 -31.20 -21.49 12.70
N PHE A 89 -31.01 -21.40 14.01
CA PHE A 89 -31.53 -20.28 14.78
C PHE A 89 -30.93 -18.96 14.27
N TYR A 90 -29.62 -18.90 14.07
CA TYR A 90 -28.93 -17.71 13.57
C TYR A 90 -29.28 -17.36 12.14
N GLN A 91 -29.52 -18.34 11.28
CA GLN A 91 -30.09 -18.10 9.95
C GLN A 91 -31.43 -17.38 10.04
N LYS A 92 -32.32 -17.78 10.97
CA LYS A 92 -33.61 -17.12 11.18
C LYS A 92 -33.43 -15.69 11.69
N VAL A 93 -32.57 -15.49 12.69
CA VAL A 93 -32.32 -14.16 13.27
C VAL A 93 -31.76 -13.20 12.22
N TYR A 94 -30.72 -13.59 11.47
CA TYR A 94 -30.14 -12.72 10.45
C TYR A 94 -31.08 -12.40 9.28
N ARG A 95 -31.99 -13.33 8.93
CA ARG A 95 -33.06 -13.04 7.96
C ARG A 95 -34.04 -12.00 8.47
N ILE A 96 -34.44 -12.09 9.74
CA ILE A 96 -35.30 -11.08 10.38
C ILE A 96 -34.58 -9.72 10.39
N VAL A 97 -33.32 -9.67 10.82
CA VAL A 97 -32.52 -8.43 10.85
C VAL A 97 -32.43 -7.81 9.44
N GLY A 98 -32.08 -8.58 8.43
CA GLY A 98 -32.00 -8.10 7.04
C GLY A 98 -33.34 -7.56 6.53
N LEU A 99 -34.46 -8.22 6.88
CA LEU A 99 -35.81 -7.78 6.50
C LEU A 99 -36.25 -6.53 7.26
N VAL A 100 -35.89 -6.39 8.54
CA VAL A 100 -36.12 -5.17 9.33
C VAL A 100 -35.35 -3.99 8.74
N ILE A 101 -34.08 -4.17 8.36
CA ILE A 101 -33.29 -3.11 7.72
C ILE A 101 -33.89 -2.72 6.38
N LEU A 102 -34.31 -3.69 5.57
CA LEU A 102 -34.94 -3.43 4.28
C LEU A 102 -36.24 -2.66 4.45
N THR A 103 -37.14 -3.12 5.32
CA THR A 103 -38.44 -2.48 5.55
C THR A 103 -38.30 -1.09 6.16
N ALA A 104 -37.51 -0.93 7.22
CA ALA A 104 -37.26 0.36 7.86
C ALA A 104 -36.57 1.35 6.90
N GLY A 105 -35.58 0.88 6.12
CA GLY A 105 -34.93 1.71 5.09
C GLY A 105 -35.90 2.14 4.00
N MET A 106 -36.77 1.25 3.51
CA MET A 106 -37.80 1.62 2.54
C MET A 106 -38.78 2.66 3.11
N ILE A 107 -39.17 2.55 4.38
CA ILE A 107 -40.02 3.54 5.07
C ILE A 107 -39.34 4.91 5.16
N ILE A 108 -38.02 4.98 5.36
CA ILE A 108 -37.28 6.25 5.44
C ILE A 108 -37.18 6.97 4.09
N THR A 109 -37.24 6.22 2.98
CA THR A 109 -37.04 6.76 1.61
C THR A 109 -37.88 8.01 1.27
N PRO A 110 -39.21 8.05 1.53
CA PRO A 110 -40.00 9.26 1.30
C PRO A 110 -39.63 10.43 2.23
N TYR A 111 -39.05 10.16 3.41
CA TYR A 111 -38.72 11.16 4.43
C TYR A 111 -37.26 11.61 4.40
N LEU A 112 -36.51 11.35 3.32
CA LEU A 112 -35.11 11.75 3.20
C LEU A 112 -34.88 13.26 3.34
N SER A 113 -35.87 14.09 3.00
CA SER A 113 -35.83 15.54 3.18
C SER A 113 -35.74 15.97 4.65
N LEU A 114 -36.09 15.10 5.61
CA LEU A 114 -35.90 15.38 7.04
C LEU A 114 -34.41 15.39 7.45
N PHE A 115 -33.57 14.66 6.71
CA PHE A 115 -32.14 14.49 7.03
C PHE A 115 -31.20 15.38 6.21
N ILE A 116 -31.73 16.05 5.19
CA ILE A 116 -30.98 16.91 4.28
C ILE A 116 -31.48 18.35 4.47
N LYS A 117 -30.55 19.30 4.62
CA LYS A 117 -30.89 20.72 4.74
C LYS A 117 -31.63 21.22 3.50
N GLU A 118 -30.98 21.06 2.34
CA GLU A 118 -31.48 21.42 1.01
C GLU A 118 -31.27 20.23 0.07
N MET A 119 -32.34 19.77 -0.56
CA MET A 119 -32.27 18.62 -1.46
C MET A 119 -31.43 18.99 -2.69
N PRO A 120 -30.33 18.27 -2.97
CA PRO A 120 -29.52 18.54 -4.14
C PRO A 120 -30.30 18.22 -5.42
N ALA A 121 -29.94 18.87 -6.53
CA ALA A 121 -30.49 18.61 -7.86
C ALA A 121 -29.98 17.27 -8.44
N ILE A 122 -30.17 16.17 -7.71
CA ILE A 122 -29.82 14.80 -8.09
C ILE A 122 -31.14 14.01 -8.20
N PRO A 123 -31.66 13.80 -9.41
CA PRO A 123 -32.93 13.10 -9.62
C PRO A 123 -32.97 11.70 -8.99
N GLU A 124 -31.83 11.01 -8.98
CA GLU A 124 -31.70 9.62 -8.56
C GLU A 124 -31.45 9.45 -7.04
N ILE A 125 -31.52 10.53 -6.24
CA ILE A 125 -31.18 10.49 -4.80
C ILE A 125 -31.89 9.39 -4.02
N ARG A 126 -33.19 9.17 -4.31
CA ARG A 126 -33.98 8.11 -3.68
C ARG A 126 -33.52 6.72 -4.12
N GLN A 127 -33.18 6.55 -5.39
CA GLN A 127 -32.67 5.28 -5.94
C GLN A 127 -31.31 4.94 -5.32
N ILE A 128 -30.43 5.93 -5.19
CA ILE A 128 -29.14 5.80 -4.51
C ILE A 128 -29.34 5.31 -3.08
N TYR A 129 -30.24 5.93 -2.32
CA TYR A 129 -30.53 5.51 -0.95
C TYR A 129 -31.06 4.07 -0.88
N VAL A 130 -32.01 3.69 -1.75
CA VAL A 130 -32.53 2.32 -1.81
C VAL A 130 -31.42 1.31 -2.11
N LEU A 131 -30.46 1.64 -3.00
CA LEU A 131 -29.31 0.76 -3.26
C LEU A 131 -28.42 0.57 -2.01
N PHE A 132 -28.23 1.61 -1.19
CA PHE A 132 -27.56 1.47 0.11
C PHE A 132 -28.31 0.53 1.06
N VAL A 133 -29.64 0.68 1.15
CA VAL A 133 -30.51 -0.17 1.98
C VAL A 133 -30.47 -1.63 1.51
N ILE A 134 -30.55 -1.87 0.20
CA ILE A 134 -30.44 -3.21 -0.40
C ILE A 134 -29.07 -3.81 -0.07
N ASN A 135 -27.98 -3.07 -0.29
CA ASN A 135 -26.64 -3.56 -0.01
C ASN A 135 -26.47 -3.98 1.47
N SER A 136 -26.96 -3.15 2.39
CA SER A 136 -26.94 -3.45 3.82
C SER A 136 -27.76 -4.70 4.16
N SER A 137 -28.98 -4.80 3.62
CA SER A 137 -29.88 -5.93 3.88
C SER A 137 -29.29 -7.25 3.36
N VAL A 138 -28.74 -7.23 2.15
CA VAL A 138 -28.07 -8.39 1.52
C VAL A 138 -26.87 -8.86 2.34
N SER A 139 -26.14 -7.94 2.98
CA SER A 139 -24.99 -8.30 3.82
C SER A 139 -25.37 -9.23 4.98
N TYR A 140 -26.60 -9.17 5.47
CA TYR A 140 -27.08 -9.97 6.60
C TYR A 140 -27.59 -11.37 6.22
N PHE A 141 -28.31 -11.53 5.09
CA PHE A 141 -29.06 -12.74 4.79
C PHE A 141 -28.24 -14.06 4.79
N PHE A 142 -26.94 -13.99 4.52
CA PHE A 142 -26.04 -15.17 4.44
C PHE A 142 -24.81 -15.07 5.34
N SER A 143 -24.70 -14.04 6.17
CA SER A 143 -23.51 -13.77 6.99
C SER A 143 -23.22 -14.87 8.01
N TYR A 144 -24.27 -15.52 8.53
CA TYR A 144 -24.19 -16.51 9.62
C TYR A 144 -23.18 -17.64 9.40
N LYS A 145 -23.03 -18.14 8.16
CA LYS A 145 -22.07 -19.21 7.82
C LYS A 145 -20.61 -18.74 7.90
N GLY A 146 -20.35 -17.47 7.60
CA GLY A 146 -19.04 -16.87 7.82
C GLY A 146 -18.67 -16.87 9.31
N SER A 147 -19.63 -16.53 10.18
CA SER A 147 -19.42 -16.51 11.63
C SER A 147 -19.00 -17.86 12.21
N LEU A 148 -19.48 -18.99 11.65
CA LEU A 148 -19.03 -20.33 12.04
C LEU A 148 -17.55 -20.57 11.72
N ILE A 149 -17.11 -20.19 10.51
CA ILE A 149 -15.70 -20.32 10.11
C ILE A 149 -14.81 -19.47 11.02
N THR A 150 -15.27 -18.26 11.37
CA THR A 150 -14.57 -17.37 12.31
C THR A 150 -14.52 -17.97 13.72
N ALA A 151 -15.61 -18.55 14.22
CA ALA A 151 -15.67 -19.21 15.53
C ALA A 151 -14.72 -20.42 15.61
N ASP A 152 -14.55 -21.17 14.53
CA ASP A 152 -13.60 -22.31 14.41
C ASP A 152 -12.14 -21.85 14.14
N GLN A 153 -11.81 -20.60 14.44
CA GLN A 153 -10.46 -20.02 14.28
C GLN A 153 -9.89 -20.07 12.85
N LYS A 154 -10.73 -20.31 11.83
CA LYS A 154 -10.38 -20.35 10.40
C LYS A 154 -10.67 -19.03 9.68
N ASP A 155 -10.72 -17.93 10.44
CA ASP A 155 -11.03 -16.58 9.97
C ASP A 155 -10.14 -16.08 8.80
N TYR A 156 -8.92 -16.60 8.66
CA TYR A 156 -8.08 -16.35 7.48
C TYR A 156 -8.75 -16.69 6.14
N ILE A 157 -9.67 -17.68 6.11
CA ILE A 157 -10.44 -18.05 4.91
C ILE A 157 -11.44 -16.94 4.57
N VAL A 158 -12.19 -16.47 5.57
CA VAL A 158 -13.17 -15.38 5.45
C VAL A 158 -12.46 -14.09 5.01
N LYS A 159 -11.31 -13.77 5.61
CA LYS A 159 -10.47 -12.62 5.26
C LYS A 159 -9.91 -12.72 3.84
N LYS A 160 -9.44 -13.89 3.40
CA LYS A 160 -8.91 -14.09 2.04
C LYS A 160 -9.99 -13.86 0.97
N ILE A 161 -11.18 -14.42 1.19
CA ILE A 161 -12.33 -14.22 0.29
C ILE A 161 -12.74 -12.74 0.26
N LYS A 162 -12.83 -12.09 1.44
CA LYS A 162 -13.13 -10.66 1.56
C LYS A 162 -12.14 -9.81 0.78
N LEU A 163 -10.84 -10.05 0.96
CA LEU A 163 -9.78 -9.32 0.29
C LEU A 163 -9.92 -9.44 -1.24
N ALA A 164 -10.05 -10.66 -1.76
CA ALA A 164 -10.13 -10.91 -3.20
C ALA A 164 -11.35 -10.21 -3.84
N ILE A 165 -12.52 -10.32 -3.21
CA ILE A 165 -13.77 -9.75 -3.73
C ILE A 165 -13.77 -8.23 -3.59
N THR A 166 -13.31 -7.70 -2.47
CA THR A 166 -13.24 -6.25 -2.24
C THR A 166 -12.25 -5.59 -3.21
N LEU A 167 -11.10 -6.24 -3.47
CA LEU A 167 -10.14 -5.77 -4.48
C LEU A 167 -10.75 -5.73 -5.88
N LEU A 168 -11.42 -6.82 -6.28
CA LEU A 168 -12.11 -6.86 -7.57
C LEU A 168 -13.19 -5.77 -7.64
N MET A 169 -13.99 -5.61 -6.60
CA MET A 169 -15.01 -4.56 -6.49
C MET A 169 -14.41 -3.17 -6.66
N TYR A 170 -13.33 -2.84 -5.95
CA TYR A 170 -12.66 -1.54 -6.06
C TYR A 170 -12.11 -1.28 -7.46
N ILE A 171 -11.50 -2.28 -8.10
CA ILE A 171 -11.02 -2.17 -9.47
C ILE A 171 -12.19 -1.89 -10.42
N LEU A 172 -13.27 -2.66 -10.32
CA LEU A 172 -14.46 -2.49 -11.15
C LEU A 172 -15.10 -1.11 -10.91
N GLN A 173 -15.22 -0.68 -9.67
CA GLN A 173 -15.75 0.64 -9.30
C GLN A 173 -14.94 1.79 -9.90
N VAL A 174 -13.61 1.73 -9.81
CA VAL A 174 -12.72 2.73 -10.42
C VAL A 174 -12.89 2.75 -11.94
N LEU A 175 -12.88 1.58 -12.59
CA LEU A 175 -13.06 1.48 -14.04
C LEU A 175 -14.43 2.03 -14.47
N THR A 176 -15.50 1.68 -13.77
CA THR A 176 -16.85 2.15 -14.06
C THR A 176 -16.98 3.66 -13.92
N LEU A 177 -16.42 4.26 -12.86
CA LEU A 177 -16.45 5.72 -12.70
C LEU A 177 -15.64 6.42 -13.79
N MET A 178 -14.46 5.91 -14.13
CA MET A 178 -13.61 6.51 -15.17
C MET A 178 -14.26 6.50 -16.56
N VAL A 179 -15.03 5.45 -16.89
CA VAL A 179 -15.65 5.29 -18.22
C VAL A 179 -17.04 5.91 -18.28
N SER A 180 -17.91 5.60 -17.32
CA SER A 180 -19.33 5.92 -17.39
C SER A 180 -19.74 7.13 -16.56
N LYS A 181 -18.92 7.52 -15.57
CA LYS A 181 -19.25 8.51 -14.53
C LYS A 181 -20.58 8.22 -13.79
N ASN A 182 -21.06 6.98 -13.84
CA ASN A 182 -22.38 6.60 -13.33
C ASN A 182 -22.29 6.04 -11.90
N TYR A 183 -22.92 6.73 -10.95
CA TYR A 183 -22.88 6.32 -9.54
C TYR A 183 -23.82 5.15 -9.20
N LEU A 184 -24.93 4.95 -9.94
CA LEU A 184 -25.81 3.80 -9.72
C LEU A 184 -25.10 2.49 -10.08
N LEU A 185 -24.34 2.47 -11.18
CA LEU A 185 -23.52 1.30 -11.53
C LEU A 185 -22.42 1.02 -10.50
N PHE A 186 -21.80 2.06 -9.94
CA PHE A 186 -20.83 1.93 -8.85
C PHE A 186 -21.44 1.23 -7.62
N LEU A 187 -22.69 1.56 -7.26
CA LEU A 187 -23.42 0.91 -6.18
C LEU A 187 -23.92 -0.49 -6.55
N GLY A 188 -24.31 -0.71 -7.81
CA GLY A 188 -24.66 -2.04 -8.32
C GLY A 188 -23.50 -3.03 -8.20
N ILE A 189 -22.28 -2.60 -8.53
CA ILE A 189 -21.05 -3.39 -8.34
C ILE A 189 -20.83 -3.70 -6.85
N GLN A 190 -21.10 -2.75 -5.97
CA GLN A 190 -21.00 -2.95 -4.52
C GLN A 190 -21.96 -4.03 -4.02
N ILE A 191 -23.23 -4.00 -4.46
CA ILE A 191 -24.23 -5.01 -4.11
C ILE A 191 -23.82 -6.38 -4.65
N ALA A 192 -23.37 -6.45 -5.91
CA ALA A 192 -22.91 -7.70 -6.52
C ALA A 192 -21.72 -8.29 -5.76
N ALA A 193 -20.77 -7.46 -5.33
CA ALA A 193 -19.64 -7.87 -4.52
C ALA A 193 -20.07 -8.39 -3.14
N THR A 194 -20.98 -7.70 -2.45
CA THR A 194 -21.53 -8.16 -1.16
C THR A 194 -22.22 -9.52 -1.30
N LEU A 195 -23.04 -9.69 -2.35
CA LEU A 195 -23.71 -10.96 -2.64
C LEU A 195 -22.69 -12.07 -2.94
N ALA A 196 -21.71 -11.80 -3.81
CA ALA A 196 -20.65 -12.73 -4.13
C ALA A 196 -19.89 -13.17 -2.86
N GLN A 197 -19.51 -12.22 -1.99
CA GLN A 197 -18.81 -12.50 -0.74
C GLN A 197 -19.60 -13.47 0.15
N ASN A 198 -20.89 -13.21 0.30
CA ASN A 198 -21.81 -14.05 1.06
C ASN A 198 -22.00 -15.46 0.46
N ILE A 199 -22.05 -15.57 -0.86
CA ILE A 199 -22.09 -16.86 -1.57
C ILE A 199 -20.78 -17.63 -1.33
N PHE A 200 -19.62 -17.00 -1.52
CA PHE A 200 -18.33 -17.66 -1.34
C PHE A 200 -18.10 -18.10 0.12
N TYR A 201 -18.56 -17.32 1.10
CA TYR A 201 -18.59 -17.75 2.51
C TYR A 201 -19.45 -18.99 2.71
N THR A 202 -20.64 -19.00 2.13
CA THR A 202 -21.56 -20.14 2.19
C THR A 202 -20.94 -21.39 1.56
N CYS A 203 -20.34 -21.27 0.37
CA CYS A 203 -19.66 -22.36 -0.30
C CYS A 203 -18.48 -22.90 0.53
N ALA A 204 -17.67 -22.01 1.11
CA ALA A 204 -16.56 -22.40 1.96
C ALA A 204 -17.03 -23.13 3.23
N ALA A 205 -18.07 -22.62 3.89
CA ALA A 205 -18.65 -23.23 5.08
C ALA A 205 -19.25 -24.61 4.77
N ASN A 206 -20.02 -24.75 3.68
CA ASN A 206 -20.61 -26.03 3.28
C ASN A 206 -19.55 -27.09 2.97
N ARG A 207 -18.41 -26.69 2.40
CA ARG A 207 -17.29 -27.59 2.13
C ARG A 207 -16.55 -28.00 3.40
N LEU A 208 -16.38 -27.08 4.36
CA LEU A 208 -15.69 -27.33 5.62
C LEU A 208 -16.53 -28.09 6.64
N TYR A 209 -17.85 -27.89 6.61
CA TYR A 209 -18.80 -28.47 7.56
C TYR A 209 -19.96 -29.15 6.81
N PRO A 210 -19.73 -30.31 6.17
CA PRO A 210 -20.77 -31.01 5.41
C PRO A 210 -22.01 -31.36 6.25
N PHE A 211 -21.84 -31.57 7.56
CA PHE A 211 -22.93 -31.88 8.51
C PHE A 211 -24.00 -30.77 8.61
N LEU A 212 -23.72 -29.54 8.16
CA LEU A 212 -24.71 -28.47 8.09
C LEU A 212 -25.84 -28.74 7.07
N ASN A 213 -25.61 -29.64 6.10
CA ASN A 213 -26.61 -30.01 5.10
C ASN A 213 -27.52 -31.16 5.54
N VAL A 214 -27.21 -31.81 6.67
CA VAL A 214 -28.00 -32.91 7.20
C VAL A 214 -29.18 -32.33 8.00
N LYS A 215 -30.41 -32.81 7.76
CA LYS A 215 -31.63 -32.38 8.45
C LYS A 215 -31.73 -32.98 9.89
N THR A 216 -30.71 -32.77 10.72
CA THR A 216 -30.61 -33.29 12.10
C THR A 216 -30.68 -32.19 13.17
N ALA A 217 -31.22 -31.01 12.86
CA ALA A 217 -31.36 -29.96 13.87
C ALA A 217 -32.54 -30.25 14.81
N ARG A 218 -32.26 -30.28 16.10
CA ARG A 218 -33.29 -30.34 17.15
C ARG A 218 -33.71 -28.92 17.54
N LYS A 219 -34.87 -28.75 18.19
CA LYS A 219 -35.22 -27.46 18.82
C LYS A 219 -34.16 -27.15 19.87
N LEU A 220 -33.69 -25.90 19.92
CA LEU A 220 -32.77 -25.44 20.96
C LEU A 220 -33.42 -25.63 22.32
N ASP A 221 -32.64 -26.19 23.25
CA ASP A 221 -33.01 -26.32 24.64
C ASP A 221 -33.27 -24.92 25.26
N PRO A 222 -34.34 -24.73 26.07
CA PRO A 222 -34.68 -23.46 26.71
C PRO A 222 -33.51 -22.76 27.40
N ASP A 223 -32.60 -23.49 28.04
CA ASP A 223 -31.48 -22.91 28.78
C ASP A 223 -30.45 -22.28 27.83
N SER A 224 -30.19 -22.89 26.68
CA SER A 224 -29.32 -22.32 25.63
C SER A 224 -29.93 -21.04 25.04
N TYR A 225 -31.26 -21.00 24.84
CA TYR A 225 -31.97 -19.82 24.38
C TYR A 225 -31.90 -18.68 25.42
N HIS A 226 -32.11 -19.01 26.69
CA HIS A 226 -32.12 -18.04 27.78
C HIS A 226 -30.71 -17.44 28.03
N LEU A 227 -29.66 -18.24 27.85
CA LEU A 227 -28.26 -17.81 27.92
C LEU A 227 -27.90 -16.85 26.77
N ILE A 228 -28.29 -17.17 25.53
CA ILE A 228 -28.10 -16.28 24.36
C ILE A 228 -28.84 -14.95 24.59
N PHE A 229 -30.08 -15.00 25.07
CA PHE A 229 -30.88 -13.81 25.33
C PHE A 229 -30.29 -12.92 26.43
N LYS A 230 -29.82 -13.53 27.53
CA LYS A 230 -29.16 -12.82 28.64
C LYS A 230 -27.88 -12.12 28.18
N ASN A 231 -27.03 -12.81 27.41
CA ASN A 231 -25.78 -12.24 26.89
C ASN A 231 -26.03 -11.14 25.85
N THR A 232 -27.07 -11.29 25.03
CA THR A 232 -27.48 -10.27 24.05
C THR A 232 -27.97 -9.00 24.75
N LYS A 233 -28.78 -9.12 25.82
CA LYS A 233 -29.36 -7.96 26.55
C LYS A 233 -28.30 -7.01 27.12
N ALA A 234 -27.17 -7.52 27.59
CA ALA A 234 -26.08 -6.69 28.13
C ALA A 234 -25.28 -5.98 27.02
N LEU A 235 -25.10 -6.63 25.87
CA LEU A 235 -24.37 -6.08 24.72
C LEU A 235 -25.18 -4.99 23.99
N VAL A 236 -26.51 -5.05 24.04
CA VAL A 236 -27.40 -4.05 23.44
C VAL A 236 -27.10 -2.64 23.94
N PHE A 237 -26.99 -2.43 25.26
CA PHE A 237 -26.80 -1.08 25.81
C PHE A 237 -25.49 -0.43 25.36
N HIS A 238 -24.40 -1.19 25.33
CA HIS A 238 -23.12 -0.73 24.80
C HIS A 238 -23.21 -0.45 23.30
N LYS A 239 -23.88 -1.33 22.54
CA LYS A 239 -24.01 -1.17 21.09
C LYS A 239 -24.88 0.04 20.71
N VAL A 240 -25.97 0.26 21.43
CA VAL A 240 -26.85 1.42 21.24
C VAL A 240 -26.08 2.71 21.48
N GLY A 241 -25.38 2.83 22.61
CA GLY A 241 -24.59 4.03 22.91
C GLY A 241 -23.50 4.28 21.86
N GLU A 242 -22.78 3.24 21.43
CA GLU A 242 -21.74 3.34 20.40
C GLU A 242 -22.29 3.81 19.05
N VAL A 243 -23.35 3.15 18.56
CA VAL A 243 -23.91 3.43 17.23
C VAL A 243 -24.55 4.82 17.21
N VAL A 244 -25.30 5.21 18.25
CA VAL A 244 -25.88 6.56 18.32
C VAL A 244 -24.75 7.59 18.26
N LYS A 245 -23.75 7.49 19.14
CA LYS A 245 -22.64 8.45 19.20
C LYS A 245 -21.91 8.62 17.85
N PHE A 246 -21.55 7.51 17.18
CA PHE A 246 -20.74 7.60 15.96
C PHE A 246 -21.55 7.82 14.68
N SER A 247 -22.86 7.54 14.68
CA SER A 247 -23.70 7.69 13.50
C SER A 247 -24.49 9.00 13.44
N THR A 248 -24.67 9.72 14.56
CA THR A 248 -25.44 10.98 14.57
C THR A 248 -24.70 12.17 13.98
N ASP A 249 -23.37 12.23 14.06
CA ASP A 249 -22.60 13.42 13.64
C ASP A 249 -22.89 13.85 12.20
N ASN A 250 -22.81 12.94 11.21
CA ASN A 250 -23.10 13.30 9.81
C ASN A 250 -24.58 13.64 9.58
N LEU A 251 -25.51 13.10 10.38
CA LEU A 251 -26.93 13.42 10.24
C LEU A 251 -27.19 14.86 10.69
N ILE A 252 -26.59 15.25 11.81
CA ILE A 252 -26.68 16.60 12.35
C ILE A 252 -26.00 17.59 11.40
N ILE A 253 -24.79 17.28 10.91
CA ILE A 253 -24.07 18.13 9.95
C ILE A 253 -24.88 18.26 8.65
N SER A 254 -25.42 17.16 8.10
CA SER A 254 -26.24 17.18 6.87
C SER A 254 -27.47 18.07 6.97
N LYS A 255 -28.19 18.00 8.11
CA LYS A 255 -29.45 18.73 8.29
C LYS A 255 -29.24 20.21 8.64
N PHE A 256 -28.25 20.54 9.44
CA PHE A 256 -28.08 21.90 9.95
C PHE A 256 -27.02 22.71 9.17
N VAL A 257 -25.96 22.06 8.68
CA VAL A 257 -24.87 22.71 7.95
C VAL A 257 -25.08 22.54 6.44
N GLY A 258 -25.07 21.30 5.96
CA GLY A 258 -25.28 20.96 4.55
C GLY A 258 -24.60 19.65 4.14
N LEU A 259 -24.94 19.17 2.95
CA LEU A 259 -24.45 17.89 2.42
C LEU A 259 -22.99 17.94 1.97
N ILE A 260 -22.55 19.07 1.40
CA ILE A 260 -21.17 19.28 0.96
C ILE A 260 -20.22 19.17 2.17
N ASP A 261 -20.59 19.78 3.30
CA ASP A 261 -19.82 19.73 4.55
C ASP A 261 -19.65 18.32 5.09
N VAL A 262 -20.66 17.45 4.95
CA VAL A 262 -20.53 16.01 5.25
C VAL A 262 -19.51 15.33 4.33
N GLY A 263 -19.53 15.67 3.04
CA GLY A 263 -18.55 15.17 2.08
C GLY A 263 -17.12 15.57 2.45
N VAL A 264 -16.92 16.85 2.79
CA VAL A 264 -15.64 17.40 3.23
C VAL A 264 -15.18 16.75 4.53
N TYR A 265 -16.03 16.71 5.56
CA TYR A 265 -15.74 16.11 6.86
C TYR A 265 -15.39 14.62 6.75
N SER A 266 -16.09 13.87 5.88
CA SER A 266 -15.85 12.44 5.72
C SER A 266 -14.47 12.08 5.14
N ASN A 267 -13.76 13.02 4.49
CA ASN A 267 -12.36 12.82 4.11
C ASN A 267 -11.43 12.78 5.33
N TYR A 268 -11.71 13.60 6.35
CA TYR A 268 -10.93 13.62 7.59
C TYR A 268 -11.25 12.40 8.45
N THR A 269 -12.54 12.00 8.53
CA THR A 269 -12.91 10.78 9.27
C THR A 269 -12.35 9.52 8.60
N LEU A 270 -12.16 9.49 7.28
CA LEU A 270 -11.47 8.40 6.59
C LEU A 270 -10.03 8.23 7.11
N ILE A 271 -9.27 9.33 7.24
CA ILE A 271 -7.91 9.30 7.79
C ILE A 271 -7.94 8.87 9.26
N GLN A 272 -8.84 9.44 10.05
CA GLN A 272 -9.00 9.10 11.47
C GLN A 272 -9.33 7.61 11.67
N GLN A 273 -10.23 7.05 10.86
CA GLN A 273 -10.61 5.64 10.91
C GLN A 273 -9.44 4.75 10.48
N ALA A 274 -8.67 5.14 9.47
CA ALA A 274 -7.47 4.42 9.06
C ALA A 274 -6.47 4.28 10.22
N LEU A 275 -6.19 5.39 10.91
CA LEU A 275 -5.34 5.41 12.10
C LEU A 275 -5.95 4.53 13.21
N THR A 276 -7.21 4.75 13.56
CA THR A 276 -7.90 4.00 14.63
C THR A 276 -7.88 2.49 14.39
N ASN A 277 -8.08 2.04 13.15
CA ASN A 277 -8.06 0.62 12.79
C ASN A 277 -6.67 0.00 12.96
N ILE A 278 -5.61 0.72 12.59
CA ILE A 278 -4.23 0.24 12.78
C ILE A 278 -3.89 0.19 14.27
N LEU A 279 -4.19 1.26 15.00
CA LEU A 279 -3.83 1.37 16.42
C LEU A 279 -4.61 0.37 17.28
N SER A 280 -5.90 0.17 17.01
CA SER A 280 -6.73 -0.78 17.77
C SER A 280 -6.23 -2.23 17.67
N GLN A 281 -5.60 -2.64 16.58
CA GLN A 281 -5.01 -3.98 16.44
C GLN A 281 -3.85 -4.21 17.43
N ILE A 282 -3.06 -3.18 17.72
CA ILE A 282 -1.97 -3.26 18.70
C ILE A 282 -2.54 -3.60 20.06
N PHE A 283 -3.54 -2.83 20.52
CA PHE A 283 -4.15 -3.05 21.84
C PHE A 283 -4.95 -4.35 21.92
N ALA A 284 -5.66 -4.73 20.85
CA ALA A 284 -6.37 -6.00 20.79
C ALA A 284 -5.44 -7.21 20.97
N SER A 285 -4.19 -7.12 20.48
CA SER A 285 -3.22 -8.21 20.63
C SER A 285 -2.73 -8.41 22.07
N ILE A 286 -2.86 -7.40 22.93
CA ILE A 286 -2.39 -7.41 24.32
C ILE A 286 -3.53 -7.75 25.30
N THR A 287 -4.80 -7.57 24.91
CA THR A 287 -5.98 -7.82 25.78
C THR A 287 -5.97 -9.20 26.44
N ALA A 288 -5.65 -10.26 25.70
CA ALA A 288 -5.61 -11.62 26.25
C ALA A 288 -4.51 -11.79 27.31
N SER A 289 -3.32 -11.23 27.07
CA SER A 289 -2.21 -11.24 28.02
C SER A 289 -2.54 -10.45 29.29
N VAL A 290 -3.26 -9.34 29.16
CA VAL A 290 -3.76 -8.55 30.30
C VAL A 290 -4.85 -9.30 31.06
N GLY A 291 -5.69 -10.07 30.38
CA GLY A 291 -6.70 -10.92 31.03
C GLY A 291 -6.04 -11.97 31.91
N ASN A 292 -5.04 -12.68 31.40
CA ASN A 292 -4.26 -13.65 32.18
C ASN A 292 -3.57 -12.98 33.39
N LEU A 293 -2.91 -11.84 33.15
CA LEU A 293 -2.31 -11.02 34.21
C LEU A 293 -3.32 -10.63 35.30
N GLY A 294 -4.56 -10.36 34.92
CA GLY A 294 -5.66 -10.04 35.81
C GLY A 294 -6.02 -11.15 36.78
N VAL A 295 -5.78 -12.42 36.42
CA VAL A 295 -6.08 -13.59 37.24
C VAL A 295 -4.84 -14.07 38.01
N THR A 296 -3.67 -14.12 37.37
CA THR A 296 -2.49 -14.79 37.90
C THR A 296 -1.59 -13.92 38.77
N GLU A 297 -1.56 -12.60 38.54
CA GLU A 297 -0.56 -11.73 39.15
C GLU A 297 -1.06 -10.95 40.37
N LYS A 298 -0.12 -10.49 41.18
CA LYS A 298 -0.37 -9.56 42.30
C LYS A 298 -0.71 -8.15 41.78
N ARG A 299 -1.37 -7.37 42.63
CA ARG A 299 -1.89 -6.04 42.32
C ARG A 299 -0.81 -5.07 41.84
N GLU A 300 0.37 -5.11 42.46
CA GLU A 300 1.51 -4.25 42.15
C GLU A 300 1.99 -4.52 40.72
N LYS A 301 2.05 -5.80 40.32
CA LYS A 301 2.43 -6.19 38.97
C LYS A 301 1.40 -5.77 37.94
N LYS A 302 0.10 -5.89 38.23
CA LYS A 302 -0.98 -5.39 37.36
C LYS A 302 -0.81 -3.89 37.07
N TYR A 303 -0.52 -3.10 38.11
CA TYR A 303 -0.29 -1.68 37.97
C TYR A 303 1.00 -1.36 37.18
N GLU A 304 2.08 -2.10 37.41
CA GLU A 304 3.33 -1.96 36.65
C GLU A 304 3.10 -2.19 35.15
N VAL A 305 2.36 -3.25 34.78
CA VAL A 305 2.03 -3.51 33.37
C VAL A 305 1.07 -2.46 32.82
N PHE A 306 0.08 -2.01 33.60
CA PHE A 306 -0.80 -0.92 33.20
C PHE A 306 -0.01 0.34 32.82
N ARG A 307 0.97 0.74 33.64
CA ARG A 307 1.85 1.88 33.34
C ARG A 307 2.62 1.70 32.04
N LYS A 308 3.14 0.50 31.77
CA LYS A 308 3.84 0.19 30.50
C LYS A 308 2.91 0.30 29.29
N VAL A 309 1.70 -0.25 29.40
CA VAL A 309 0.70 -0.17 28.31
C VAL A 309 0.20 1.26 28.12
N PHE A 310 -0.03 2.01 29.21
CA PHE A 310 -0.41 3.43 29.15
C PHE A 310 0.71 4.31 28.56
N PHE A 311 1.98 3.97 28.84
CA PHE A 311 3.12 4.62 28.20
C PHE A 311 3.12 4.40 26.68
N LEU A 312 2.88 3.16 26.23
CA LEU A 312 2.77 2.85 24.80
C LEU A 312 1.60 3.60 24.15
N ASP A 313 0.47 3.67 24.86
CA ASP A 313 -0.74 4.39 24.45
C ASP A 313 -0.46 5.89 24.25
N GLY A 314 0.09 6.55 25.27
CA GLY A 314 0.44 7.97 25.20
C GLY A 314 1.47 8.28 24.12
N TRP A 315 2.46 7.42 23.91
CA TRP A 315 3.46 7.62 22.86
C TRP A 315 2.84 7.50 21.47
N ILE A 316 2.10 6.44 21.19
CA ILE A 316 1.58 6.16 19.85
C ILE A 316 0.44 7.12 19.49
N TYR A 317 -0.56 7.30 20.36
CA TYR A 317 -1.65 8.24 20.06
C TYR A 317 -1.20 9.69 20.10
N GLY A 318 -0.23 10.05 20.95
CA GLY A 318 0.41 11.37 20.92
C GLY A 318 1.08 11.65 19.58
N PHE A 319 1.96 10.74 19.14
CA PHE A 319 2.63 10.82 17.84
C PHE A 319 1.63 10.88 16.67
N CYS A 320 0.66 9.96 16.62
CA CYS A 320 -0.33 9.93 15.54
C CYS A 320 -1.20 11.19 15.52
N SER A 321 -1.54 11.77 16.68
CA SER A 321 -2.31 13.02 16.73
C SER A 321 -1.52 14.21 16.19
N ILE A 322 -0.22 14.31 16.53
CA ILE A 322 0.66 15.36 16.01
C ILE A 322 0.81 15.24 14.50
N ALA A 323 1.09 14.03 14.01
CA ALA A 323 1.22 13.77 12.58
C ALA A 323 -0.10 14.03 11.84
N PHE A 324 -1.24 13.63 12.43
CA PHE A 324 -2.55 13.87 11.82
C PHE A 324 -2.84 15.37 11.70
N LEU A 325 -2.57 16.14 12.76
CA LEU A 325 -2.73 17.60 12.74
C LEU A 325 -1.86 18.24 11.66
N CYS A 326 -0.57 17.94 11.62
CA CYS A 326 0.39 18.62 10.72
C CYS A 326 0.30 18.20 9.25
N LEU A 327 -0.23 17.00 8.95
CA LEU A 327 -0.21 16.42 7.60
C LEU A 327 -1.58 16.34 6.93
N ALA A 328 -2.69 16.32 7.69
CA ALA A 328 -4.02 16.08 7.13
C ALA A 328 -4.42 17.07 6.03
N GLN A 329 -4.18 18.36 6.27
CA GLN A 329 -4.53 19.42 5.32
C GLN A 329 -3.79 19.24 3.99
N ASP A 330 -2.47 19.10 4.03
CA ASP A 330 -1.67 18.93 2.82
C ASP A 330 -2.02 17.63 2.10
N PHE A 331 -2.22 16.54 2.85
CA PHE A 331 -2.68 15.27 2.29
C PHE A 331 -4.01 15.45 1.53
N ILE A 332 -4.99 16.12 2.14
CA ILE A 332 -6.31 16.33 1.53
C ILE A 332 -6.20 17.25 0.31
N ARG A 333 -5.41 18.33 0.37
CA ARG A 333 -5.16 19.21 -0.78
C ARG A 333 -4.58 18.45 -1.96
N ILE A 334 -3.54 17.64 -1.73
CA ILE A 334 -2.84 16.90 -2.79
C ILE A 334 -3.72 15.83 -3.41
N PHE A 335 -4.43 15.05 -2.59
CA PHE A 335 -5.15 13.88 -3.08
C PHE A 335 -6.58 14.20 -3.50
N PHE A 336 -7.30 15.04 -2.76
CA PHE A 336 -8.71 15.34 -2.99
C PHE A 336 -8.96 16.74 -3.56
N GLY A 337 -8.08 17.71 -3.28
CA GLY A 337 -8.14 19.09 -3.80
C GLY A 337 -8.48 20.12 -2.72
N ASP A 338 -8.14 21.39 -2.97
CA ASP A 338 -8.28 22.50 -2.00
C ASP A 338 -9.69 22.72 -1.50
N SER A 339 -10.66 22.41 -2.35
CA SER A 339 -12.07 22.61 -2.06
C SER A 339 -12.64 21.60 -1.03
N PHE A 340 -11.83 20.65 -0.57
CA PHE A 340 -12.12 19.69 0.51
C PHE A 340 -11.38 19.99 1.82
N VAL A 341 -10.78 21.17 1.95
CA VAL A 341 -10.03 21.56 3.14
C VAL A 341 -10.94 22.23 4.16
N LEU A 342 -10.91 21.75 5.40
CA LEU A 342 -11.61 22.36 6.53
C LEU A 342 -10.79 23.49 7.17
N ASN A 343 -11.49 24.34 7.91
CA ASN A 343 -10.84 25.31 8.81
C ASN A 343 -9.95 24.59 9.83
N ASN A 344 -8.77 25.16 10.13
CA ASN A 344 -7.83 24.67 11.14
C ASN A 344 -8.49 24.39 12.50
N SER A 345 -9.46 25.22 12.91
CA SER A 345 -10.19 25.04 14.17
C SER A 345 -10.99 23.73 14.20
N ILE A 346 -11.59 23.35 13.06
CA ILE A 346 -12.35 22.10 12.93
C ILE A 346 -11.37 20.91 12.92
N LEU A 347 -10.26 21.01 12.16
CA LEU A 347 -9.21 19.98 12.17
C LEU A 347 -8.67 19.74 13.58
N PHE A 348 -8.40 20.81 14.34
CA PHE A 348 -7.97 20.69 15.72
C PHE A 348 -8.98 19.89 16.56
N LEU A 349 -10.28 20.16 16.45
CA LEU A 349 -11.31 19.42 17.16
C LEU A 349 -11.42 17.94 16.74
N ILE A 350 -11.20 17.64 15.45
CA ILE A 350 -11.13 16.25 14.96
C ILE A 350 -9.97 15.52 15.63
N VAL A 351 -8.76 16.12 15.60
CA VAL A 351 -7.57 15.55 16.22
C VAL A 351 -7.71 15.45 17.74
N PHE A 352 -8.34 16.44 18.37
CA PHE A 352 -8.61 16.45 19.81
C PHE A 352 -9.53 15.30 20.22
N ASN A 353 -10.62 15.07 19.50
CA ASN A 353 -11.50 13.92 19.71
C ASN A 353 -10.75 12.59 19.51
N PHE A 354 -9.92 12.49 18.45
CA PHE A 354 -9.07 11.32 18.21
C PHE A 354 -8.11 11.05 19.38
N TYR A 355 -7.45 12.09 19.89
CA TYR A 355 -6.54 11.99 21.03
C TYR A 355 -7.25 11.61 22.33
N LEU A 356 -8.42 12.21 22.62
CA LEU A 356 -9.23 11.88 23.81
C LEU A 356 -9.64 10.41 23.85
N VAL A 357 -10.11 9.88 22.72
CA VAL A 357 -10.45 8.46 22.59
C VAL A 357 -9.20 7.59 22.70
N GLY A 358 -8.10 8.03 22.07
CA GLY A 358 -6.81 7.35 22.08
C GLY A 358 -6.25 7.14 23.47
N MET A 359 -6.11 8.21 24.26
CA MET A 359 -5.55 8.19 25.63
C MET A 359 -6.34 7.34 26.64
N ARG A 360 -7.55 6.89 26.27
CA ARG A 360 -8.36 5.98 27.07
C ARG A 360 -8.11 4.52 26.70
N LYS A 361 -7.40 4.21 25.61
CA LYS A 361 -7.36 2.86 25.05
C LYS A 361 -6.71 1.85 25.98
N ALA A 362 -5.63 2.21 26.68
CA ALA A 362 -5.03 1.37 27.71
C ALA A 362 -6.03 1.07 28.85
N THR A 363 -6.79 2.07 29.28
CA THR A 363 -7.82 1.93 30.33
C THR A 363 -8.92 0.97 29.89
N LEU A 364 -9.42 1.14 28.66
CA LEU A 364 -10.41 0.28 28.04
C LEU A 364 -9.93 -1.17 27.92
N THR A 365 -8.69 -1.38 27.44
CA THR A 365 -8.10 -2.72 27.31
C THR A 365 -8.05 -3.45 28.65
N PHE A 366 -7.65 -2.77 29.73
CA PHE A 366 -7.62 -3.39 31.07
C PHE A 366 -9.02 -3.61 31.64
N ARG A 367 -9.94 -2.65 31.46
CA ARG A 367 -11.34 -2.80 31.88
C ARG A 367 -11.99 -4.01 31.23
N ASP A 368 -11.81 -4.13 29.92
CA ASP A 368 -12.40 -5.21 29.12
C ASP A 368 -11.77 -6.56 29.49
N ALA A 369 -10.45 -6.59 29.67
CA ALA A 369 -9.72 -7.80 30.09
C ALA A 369 -10.10 -8.27 31.52
N PHE A 370 -10.44 -7.34 32.42
CA PHE A 370 -10.89 -7.66 33.78
C PHE A 370 -12.39 -7.91 33.90
N GLY A 371 -13.14 -7.82 32.80
CA GLY A 371 -14.58 -8.09 32.80
C GLY A 371 -15.44 -7.05 33.52
N LEU A 372 -14.96 -5.81 33.66
CA LEU A 372 -15.63 -4.74 34.44
C LEU A 372 -16.75 -4.03 33.66
N PHE A 373 -17.51 -4.78 32.85
CA PHE A 373 -18.55 -4.24 31.97
C PHE A 373 -19.80 -3.80 32.75
N TRP A 374 -20.15 -4.54 33.81
CA TRP A 374 -21.38 -4.30 34.57
C TRP A 374 -21.41 -2.93 35.24
N GLN A 375 -20.27 -2.48 35.75
CA GLN A 375 -20.12 -1.20 36.43
C GLN A 375 -20.30 -0.01 35.49
N ASN A 376 -20.18 -0.21 34.17
CA ASN A 376 -20.20 0.86 33.16
C ASN A 376 -21.43 0.81 32.21
N ARG A 377 -22.44 -0.01 32.51
CA ARG A 377 -23.48 -0.37 31.54
C ARG A 377 -24.39 0.78 31.07
N TYR A 378 -24.64 1.79 31.91
CA TYR A 378 -25.53 2.91 31.56
C TYR A 378 -24.79 4.11 30.96
N MET A 379 -23.47 4.20 31.18
CA MET A 379 -22.66 5.34 30.75
C MET A 379 -22.71 5.58 29.22
N PRO A 380 -22.62 4.57 28.33
CA PRO A 380 -22.68 4.81 26.88
C PRO A 380 -23.98 5.46 26.41
N ILE A 381 -25.10 5.12 27.04
CA ILE A 381 -26.42 5.69 26.70
C ILE A 381 -26.47 7.14 27.17
N ALA A 382 -26.06 7.39 28.42
CA ALA A 382 -26.00 8.74 28.96
C ALA A 382 -25.06 9.63 28.12
N GLU A 383 -23.92 9.10 27.69
CA GLU A 383 -23.00 9.79 26.79
C GLU A 383 -23.64 10.13 25.45
N ALA A 384 -24.35 9.17 24.83
CA ALA A 384 -25.03 9.40 23.56
C ALA A 384 -26.13 10.47 23.66
N VAL A 385 -26.89 10.49 24.76
CA VAL A 385 -27.94 11.50 25.00
C VAL A 385 -27.31 12.89 25.20
N ILE A 386 -26.28 12.99 26.04
CA ILE A 386 -25.56 14.26 26.28
C ILE A 386 -24.91 14.75 24.99
N ASN A 387 -24.28 13.85 24.23
CA ASN A 387 -23.70 14.16 22.92
C ASN A 387 -24.73 14.77 21.98
N LEU A 388 -25.86 14.10 21.79
CA LEU A 388 -26.92 14.57 20.89
C LEU A 388 -27.47 15.93 21.33
N PHE A 389 -27.71 16.11 22.63
CA PHE A 389 -28.21 17.37 23.17
C PHE A 389 -27.24 18.54 22.93
N ILE A 390 -25.95 18.36 23.27
CA ILE A 390 -24.94 19.39 23.07
C ILE A 390 -24.72 19.65 21.58
N SER A 391 -24.61 18.61 20.75
CA SER A 391 -24.43 18.73 19.30
C SER A 391 -25.58 19.49 18.64
N LEU A 392 -26.84 19.19 18.98
CA LEU A 392 -28.01 19.90 18.44
C LEU A 392 -28.10 21.37 18.87
N THR A 393 -27.59 21.69 20.06
CA THR A 393 -27.57 23.05 20.58
C THR A 393 -26.45 23.86 19.91
N LEU A 394 -25.24 23.31 19.84
CA LEU A 394 -24.07 24.03 19.33
C LEU A 394 -23.98 24.07 17.80
N VAL A 395 -24.54 23.10 17.07
CA VAL A 395 -24.47 23.08 15.59
C VAL A 395 -25.10 24.33 14.96
N LYS A 396 -26.15 24.87 15.58
CA LYS A 396 -26.85 26.07 15.07
C LYS A 396 -25.97 27.32 15.07
N HIS A 397 -24.99 27.37 15.96
CA HIS A 397 -24.10 28.53 16.12
C HIS A 397 -22.69 28.29 15.56
N TYR A 398 -22.18 27.06 15.65
CA TYR A 398 -20.79 26.71 15.35
C TYR A 398 -20.64 25.70 14.20
N GLY A 399 -21.73 25.31 13.52
CA GLY A 399 -21.71 24.35 12.43
C GLY A 399 -21.05 23.03 12.81
N ILE A 400 -20.12 22.54 11.98
CA ILE A 400 -19.37 21.29 12.20
C ILE A 400 -18.63 21.32 13.56
N ALA A 401 -18.04 22.45 13.93
CA ALA A 401 -17.32 22.58 15.20
C ALA A 401 -18.24 22.34 16.39
N GLY A 402 -19.51 22.77 16.32
CA GLY A 402 -20.50 22.53 17.36
C GLY A 402 -20.79 21.04 17.59
N VAL A 403 -20.87 20.26 16.51
CA VAL A 403 -21.05 18.80 16.60
C VAL A 403 -19.82 18.13 17.21
N LEU A 404 -18.61 18.51 16.78
CA LEU A 404 -17.37 17.97 17.33
C LEU A 404 -17.16 18.34 18.81
N TRP A 405 -17.62 19.51 19.23
CA TRP A 405 -17.66 19.90 20.64
C TRP A 405 -18.66 19.06 21.43
N GLY A 406 -19.82 18.73 20.86
CA GLY A 406 -20.75 17.77 21.47
C GLY A 406 -20.08 16.42 21.74
N THR A 407 -19.26 15.93 20.81
CA THR A 407 -18.49 14.68 20.97
C THR A 407 -17.37 14.79 22.00
N ALA A 408 -16.65 15.91 22.02
CA ALA A 408 -15.59 16.14 22.99
C ALA A 408 -16.15 16.29 24.41
N LEU A 409 -17.16 17.13 24.59
CA LEU A 409 -17.76 17.43 25.89
C LEU A 409 -18.48 16.21 26.47
N SER A 410 -19.27 15.47 25.68
CA SER A 410 -19.90 14.24 26.18
C SER A 410 -18.85 13.23 26.66
N THR A 411 -17.72 13.13 25.94
CA THR A 411 -16.60 12.26 26.31
C THR A 411 -15.93 12.71 27.61
N LEU A 412 -15.70 14.01 27.78
CA LEU A 412 -15.08 14.60 28.97
C LEU A 412 -15.98 14.49 30.21
N LEU A 413 -17.29 14.68 30.05
CA LEU A 413 -18.26 14.69 31.14
C LEU A 413 -18.52 13.30 31.73
N LEU A 414 -18.39 12.24 30.92
CA LEU A 414 -18.73 10.88 31.33
C LEU A 414 -17.53 9.94 31.22
N PRO A 415 -17.16 9.39 30.04
CA PRO A 415 -16.12 8.37 29.99
C PRO A 415 -14.74 8.76 30.48
N TRP A 416 -14.33 10.02 30.28
CA TRP A 416 -12.96 10.47 30.54
C TRP A 416 -12.50 10.23 31.98
N TRP A 417 -13.40 10.37 32.95
CA TRP A 417 -13.09 10.11 34.36
C TRP A 417 -13.74 8.83 34.89
N MET A 418 -14.94 8.47 34.42
CA MET A 418 -15.68 7.30 34.94
C MET A 418 -14.96 5.98 34.63
N GLU A 419 -14.44 5.81 33.41
CA GLU A 419 -13.77 4.57 33.02
C GLU A 419 -12.48 4.30 33.79
N PRO A 420 -11.54 5.27 33.90
CA PRO A 420 -10.38 5.06 34.74
C PRO A 420 -10.78 4.91 36.20
N TYR A 421 -11.83 5.56 36.68
CA TYR A 421 -12.32 5.38 38.06
C TYR A 421 -12.79 3.94 38.31
N ILE A 422 -13.57 3.36 37.40
CA ILE A 422 -14.03 1.98 37.50
C ILE A 422 -12.83 1.03 37.52
N LEU A 423 -11.87 1.21 36.61
CA LEU A 423 -10.68 0.36 36.55
C LEU A 423 -9.82 0.50 37.81
N PHE A 424 -9.53 1.71 38.26
CA PHE A 424 -8.66 1.95 39.40
C PHE A 424 -9.31 1.49 40.70
N LYS A 425 -10.62 1.69 40.88
CA LYS A 425 -11.34 1.24 42.08
C LYS A 425 -11.54 -0.27 42.13
N HIS A 426 -12.03 -0.88 41.04
CA HIS A 426 -12.44 -2.29 41.06
C HIS A 426 -11.39 -3.25 40.52
N GLY A 427 -10.61 -2.85 39.51
CA GLY A 427 -9.62 -3.70 38.85
C GLY A 427 -8.23 -3.63 39.49
N LEU A 428 -7.68 -2.43 39.58
CA LEU A 428 -6.33 -2.18 40.13
C LEU A 428 -6.34 -1.88 41.63
N LYS A 429 -7.52 -1.67 42.21
CA LYS A 429 -7.80 -1.29 43.61
C LYS A 429 -7.01 -0.07 44.14
N LYS A 430 -6.48 0.80 43.27
CA LYS A 430 -5.51 1.88 43.55
C LYS A 430 -6.14 3.27 43.52
N ASP A 431 -5.45 4.25 44.11
CA ASP A 431 -5.87 5.65 44.10
C ASP A 431 -5.91 6.23 42.69
N MET A 432 -6.90 7.09 42.44
CA MET A 432 -7.09 7.74 41.15
C MET A 432 -6.05 8.85 40.89
N LYS A 433 -5.39 9.37 41.94
CA LYS A 433 -4.42 10.46 41.83
C LYS A 433 -3.23 10.03 40.96
N SER A 434 -2.76 8.79 41.12
CA SER A 434 -1.68 8.26 40.30
C SER A 434 -2.02 8.19 38.80
N TYR A 435 -3.29 7.93 38.46
CA TYR A 435 -3.77 7.97 37.07
C TYR A 435 -3.70 9.40 36.51
N TRP A 436 -4.26 10.39 37.22
CA TRP A 436 -4.32 11.76 36.71
C TRP A 436 -2.96 12.42 36.56
N VAL A 437 -2.04 12.19 37.50
CA VAL A 437 -0.65 12.66 37.38
C VAL A 437 -0.01 12.09 36.11
N MET A 438 -0.24 10.81 35.85
CA MET A 438 0.24 10.17 34.63
C MET A 438 -0.43 10.79 33.40
N TYR A 439 -1.76 10.83 33.33
CA TYR A 439 -2.54 11.37 32.21
C TYR A 439 -2.09 12.79 31.83
N TRP A 440 -2.08 13.72 32.78
CA TRP A 440 -1.71 15.11 32.54
C TRP A 440 -0.24 15.28 32.13
N LYS A 441 0.66 14.42 32.62
CA LYS A 441 2.05 14.39 32.13
C LYS A 441 2.10 14.11 30.63
N TYR A 442 1.37 13.09 30.13
CA TYR A 442 1.35 12.79 28.69
C TYR A 442 0.64 13.87 27.87
N VAL A 443 -0.43 14.47 28.39
CA VAL A 443 -1.11 15.61 27.75
C VAL A 443 -0.16 16.79 27.59
N ALA A 444 0.53 17.21 28.66
CA ALA A 444 1.46 18.33 28.62
C ALA A 444 2.61 18.09 27.64
N VAL A 445 3.19 16.88 27.66
CA VAL A 445 4.27 16.49 26.74
C VAL A 445 3.79 16.48 25.28
N THR A 446 2.59 15.97 25.03
CA THR A 446 2.00 15.93 23.68
C THR A 446 1.69 17.35 23.20
N ALA A 447 1.10 18.20 24.05
CA ALA A 447 0.79 19.60 23.72
C ALA A 447 2.05 20.40 23.38
N GLY A 448 3.13 20.25 24.16
CA GLY A 448 4.43 20.86 23.84
C GLY A 448 5.01 20.37 22.53
N ALA A 449 4.89 19.06 22.24
CA ALA A 449 5.34 18.48 20.97
C ALA A 449 4.48 18.92 19.78
N VAL A 450 3.16 19.08 19.94
CA VAL A 450 2.25 19.68 18.94
C VAL A 450 2.72 21.09 18.62
N PHE A 451 2.89 21.95 19.63
CA PHE A 451 3.27 23.34 19.43
C PHE A 451 4.57 23.48 18.63
N LEU A 452 5.62 22.76 19.05
CA LEU A 452 6.92 22.81 18.36
C LEU A 452 6.84 22.24 16.94
N THR A 453 6.18 21.10 16.76
CA THR A 453 6.11 20.44 15.44
C THR A 453 5.29 21.27 14.46
N TRP A 454 4.16 21.82 14.92
CA TRP A 454 3.28 22.69 14.11
C TRP A 454 4.02 23.94 13.64
N GLN A 455 4.71 24.64 14.55
CA GLN A 455 5.48 25.84 14.22
C GLN A 455 6.58 25.59 13.18
N VAL A 456 7.25 24.44 13.24
CA VAL A 456 8.27 24.08 12.24
C VAL A 456 7.61 23.72 10.91
N CYS A 457 6.52 22.95 10.93
CA CYS A 457 5.81 22.54 9.71
C CYS A 457 5.18 23.72 8.96
N GLU A 458 4.64 24.73 9.63
CA GLU A 458 4.03 25.90 8.96
C GLU A 458 5.06 26.80 8.26
N ARG A 459 6.32 26.81 8.72
CA ARG A 459 7.38 27.63 8.12
C ARG A 459 7.98 27.01 6.84
N ILE A 460 7.57 25.80 6.49
CA ILE A 460 8.13 25.08 5.34
C ILE A 460 7.14 25.12 4.20
N SER A 461 7.61 25.61 3.05
CA SER A 461 6.91 25.61 1.77
C SER A 461 7.79 24.94 0.72
N ALA A 462 7.18 24.15 -0.17
CA ALA A 462 7.84 23.60 -1.35
C ALA A 462 6.87 23.68 -2.53
N GLU A 463 7.38 23.96 -3.73
CA GLU A 463 6.56 24.06 -4.96
C GLU A 463 5.86 22.74 -5.31
N ASN A 464 6.51 21.60 -5.01
CA ASN A 464 5.92 20.28 -5.20
C ASN A 464 5.23 19.82 -3.91
N GLY A 465 3.90 19.67 -3.96
CA GLY A 465 3.10 19.21 -2.82
C GLY A 465 3.51 17.85 -2.26
N LEU A 466 3.93 16.89 -3.10
CA LEU A 466 4.39 15.58 -2.61
C LEU A 466 5.74 15.68 -1.87
N LEU A 467 6.63 16.56 -2.34
CA LEU A 467 7.88 16.84 -1.66
C LEU A 467 7.62 17.52 -0.31
N LEU A 468 6.70 18.50 -0.27
CA LEU A 468 6.26 19.16 0.97
C LEU A 468 5.75 18.15 1.99
N LEU A 469 4.85 17.26 1.56
CA LEU A 469 4.29 16.22 2.41
C LEU A 469 5.39 15.28 2.92
N GLY A 470 6.35 14.91 2.08
CA GLY A 470 7.51 14.08 2.47
C GLY A 470 8.40 14.73 3.52
N ILE A 471 8.71 16.02 3.37
CA ILE A 471 9.49 16.79 4.35
C ILE A 471 8.74 16.90 5.67
N LYS A 472 7.46 17.31 5.65
CA LYS A 472 6.64 17.42 6.85
C LYS A 472 6.46 16.07 7.54
N LEU A 473 6.35 14.97 6.79
CA LEU A 473 6.31 13.61 7.35
C LEU A 473 7.60 13.30 8.10
N GLY A 474 8.76 13.57 7.48
CA GLY A 474 10.06 13.39 8.14
C GLY A 474 10.18 14.18 9.45
N LEU A 475 9.68 15.41 9.47
CA LEU A 475 9.65 16.25 10.68
C LEU A 475 8.68 15.75 11.74
N CYS A 476 7.49 15.31 11.35
CA CYS A 476 6.52 14.70 12.26
C CYS A 476 7.04 13.39 12.85
N VAL A 477 7.92 12.67 12.15
CA VAL A 477 8.62 11.50 12.69
C VAL A 477 9.75 11.93 13.64
N ALA A 478 10.55 12.93 13.28
CA ALA A 478 11.71 13.33 14.07
C ALA A 478 11.33 14.08 15.35
N ILE A 479 10.62 15.20 15.25
CA ILE A 479 10.43 16.16 16.35
C ILE A 479 9.68 15.55 17.54
N PRO A 480 8.47 14.97 17.38
CA PRO A 480 7.72 14.39 18.49
C PRO A 480 8.48 13.25 19.17
N ASN A 481 9.10 12.36 18.39
CA ASN A 481 9.82 11.21 18.95
C ASN A 481 11.09 11.63 19.68
N LEU A 482 11.79 12.68 19.22
CA LEU A 482 12.92 13.26 19.96
C LEU A 482 12.46 13.87 21.28
N ILE A 483 11.37 14.65 21.28
CA ILE A 483 10.80 15.23 22.50
C ILE A 483 10.41 14.13 23.49
N PHE A 484 9.67 13.12 23.03
CA PHE A 484 9.27 12.00 23.86
C PHE A 484 10.48 11.23 24.39
N TYR A 485 11.50 11.00 23.55
CA TYR A 485 12.75 10.37 23.95
C TYR A 485 13.44 11.15 25.08
N PHE A 486 13.67 12.45 24.92
CA PHE A 486 14.39 13.23 25.93
C PHE A 486 13.67 13.30 27.27
N ILE A 487 12.34 13.36 27.25
CA ILE A 487 11.50 13.43 28.45
C ILE A 487 11.38 12.07 29.13
N PHE A 488 11.23 10.99 28.37
CA PHE A 488 10.94 9.67 28.91
C PHE A 488 12.13 8.72 29.02
N ARG A 489 13.32 9.04 28.47
CA ARG A 489 14.49 8.15 28.46
C ARG A 489 14.92 7.58 29.82
N LYS A 490 14.62 8.30 30.91
CA LYS A 490 14.95 7.88 32.29
C LYS A 490 13.84 7.09 32.99
N THR A 491 12.71 6.85 32.32
CA THR A 491 11.57 6.15 32.91
C THR A 491 11.70 4.63 32.78
N ASN A 492 11.19 3.89 33.76
CA ASN A 492 11.24 2.41 33.77
C ASN A 492 10.50 1.82 32.57
N GLU A 493 9.44 2.48 32.13
CA GLU A 493 8.65 2.11 30.96
C GLU A 493 9.49 2.20 29.68
N PHE A 494 10.26 3.27 29.51
CA PHE A 494 11.16 3.41 28.37
C PHE A 494 12.25 2.34 28.37
N PHE A 495 12.89 2.07 29.52
CA PHE A 495 13.89 1.00 29.64
C PHE A 495 13.31 -0.37 29.31
N TYR A 496 12.08 -0.66 29.74
CA TYR A 496 11.39 -1.90 29.40
C TYR A 496 11.24 -2.07 27.88
N TYR A 497 10.72 -1.05 27.17
CA TYR A 497 10.57 -1.12 25.72
C TYR A 497 11.92 -1.13 24.99
N GLN A 498 12.91 -0.38 25.47
CA GLN A 498 14.26 -0.40 24.92
C GLN A 498 14.87 -1.81 24.98
N ASN A 499 14.71 -2.51 26.12
CA ASN A 499 15.19 -3.88 26.28
C ASN A 499 14.38 -4.87 25.43
N PHE A 500 13.06 -4.69 25.37
CA PHE A 500 12.18 -5.48 24.51
C PHE A 500 12.61 -5.41 23.03
N PHE A 501 12.86 -4.20 22.51
CA PHE A 501 13.33 -4.00 21.13
C PHE A 501 14.80 -4.36 20.91
N LYS A 502 15.62 -4.41 21.97
CA LYS A 502 17.02 -4.89 21.87
C LYS A 502 17.12 -6.41 21.79
N SER A 503 16.11 -7.16 22.24
CA SER A 503 16.12 -8.62 22.21
C SER A 503 16.31 -9.17 20.78
N ALA A 504 17.22 -10.12 20.64
CA ALA A 504 17.65 -10.65 19.34
C ALA A 504 16.50 -11.34 18.58
N GLU A 505 15.59 -12.00 19.30
CA GLU A 505 14.44 -12.69 18.73
C GLU A 505 13.41 -11.72 18.16
N VAL A 506 13.12 -10.61 18.85
CA VAL A 506 12.18 -9.59 18.36
C VAL A 506 12.77 -8.86 17.16
N LYS A 507 14.05 -8.49 17.20
CA LYS A 507 14.73 -7.87 16.05
C LYS A 507 14.67 -8.75 14.81
N ARG A 508 14.89 -10.07 14.96
CA ARG A 508 14.86 -11.02 13.84
C ARG A 508 13.44 -11.25 13.33
N MET A 509 12.49 -11.50 14.23
CA MET A 509 11.10 -11.82 13.87
C MET A 509 10.33 -10.64 13.26
N VAL A 510 10.47 -9.45 13.85
CA VAL A 510 9.80 -8.22 13.38
C VAL A 510 10.48 -7.74 12.09
N GLY A 511 11.82 -7.75 12.05
CA GLY A 511 12.58 -7.40 10.86
C GLY A 511 12.19 -8.26 9.65
N ASP A 512 12.18 -9.59 9.79
CA ASP A 512 11.90 -10.49 8.67
C ASP A 512 10.45 -10.40 8.17
N LYS A 513 9.47 -10.19 9.06
CA LYS A 513 8.05 -10.05 8.68
C LYS A 513 7.77 -8.70 8.02
N ILE A 514 8.29 -7.60 8.59
CA ILE A 514 8.12 -6.26 8.02
C ILE A 514 8.78 -6.20 6.64
N ARG A 515 10.02 -6.70 6.53
CA ARG A 515 10.76 -6.78 5.27
C ARG A 515 9.97 -7.50 4.17
N LYS A 516 9.45 -8.70 4.47
CA LYS A 516 8.59 -9.43 3.52
C LYS A 516 7.32 -8.66 3.13
N GLY A 517 6.72 -7.93 4.08
CA GLY A 517 5.56 -7.09 3.80
C GLY A 517 5.90 -5.94 2.84
N ILE A 518 7.03 -5.27 3.07
CA ILE A 518 7.55 -4.20 2.22
C ILE A 518 7.87 -4.72 0.82
N ASP A 519 8.54 -5.87 0.71
CA ASP A 519 8.87 -6.52 -0.56
C ASP A 519 7.62 -6.80 -1.41
N TRP A 520 6.56 -7.35 -0.80
CA TRP A 520 5.30 -7.61 -1.49
C TRP A 520 4.57 -6.33 -1.88
N MET A 521 4.57 -5.31 -1.02
CA MET A 521 3.99 -4.00 -1.33
C MET A 521 4.68 -3.39 -2.56
N VAL A 522 6.01 -3.40 -2.59
CA VAL A 522 6.81 -2.93 -3.72
C VAL A 522 6.50 -3.73 -4.99
N ALA A 523 6.45 -5.06 -4.90
CA ALA A 523 6.11 -5.92 -6.02
C ALA A 523 4.73 -5.62 -6.61
N ILE A 524 3.73 -5.38 -5.76
CA ILE A 524 2.37 -5.02 -6.17
C ILE A 524 2.37 -3.68 -6.90
N ILE A 525 3.08 -2.67 -6.40
CA ILE A 525 3.21 -1.36 -7.05
C ILE A 525 3.83 -1.52 -8.44
N ILE A 526 4.90 -2.32 -8.58
CA ILE A 526 5.53 -2.60 -9.88
C ILE A 526 4.54 -3.28 -10.83
N ILE A 527 3.85 -4.34 -10.39
CA ILE A 527 2.89 -5.09 -11.22
C ILE A 527 1.74 -4.19 -11.69
N ILE A 528 1.15 -3.40 -10.79
CA ILE A 528 0.05 -2.49 -11.12
C ILE A 528 0.52 -1.42 -12.10
N SER A 529 1.70 -0.85 -11.87
CA SER A 529 2.24 0.21 -12.73
C SER A 529 2.54 -0.31 -14.14
N LEU A 530 3.18 -1.48 -14.25
CA LEU A 530 3.45 -2.13 -15.54
C LEU A 530 2.15 -2.51 -16.26
N GLY A 531 1.21 -3.11 -15.55
CA GLY A 531 -0.09 -3.50 -16.09
C GLY A 531 -0.88 -2.29 -16.59
N TYR A 532 -0.95 -1.21 -15.82
CA TYR A 532 -1.63 0.01 -16.25
C TYR A 532 -0.96 0.65 -17.47
N SER A 533 0.38 0.74 -17.44
CA SER A 533 1.16 1.42 -18.48
C SER A 533 1.10 0.70 -19.83
N TYR A 534 1.23 -0.62 -19.84
CA TYR A 534 1.43 -1.38 -21.08
C TYR A 534 0.14 -1.95 -21.69
N ILE A 535 -1.04 -1.54 -21.23
CA ILE A 535 -2.32 -1.95 -21.83
C ILE A 535 -2.76 -1.04 -22.98
N SER A 536 -2.51 0.27 -22.91
CA SER A 536 -2.89 1.22 -23.99
C SER A 536 -1.97 2.43 -24.03
N ARG A 537 -1.83 3.06 -25.21
CA ARG A 537 -0.95 4.22 -25.40
C ARG A 537 -1.34 5.41 -24.54
N GLU A 538 -2.64 5.71 -24.47
CA GLU A 538 -3.17 6.81 -23.66
C GLU A 538 -2.81 6.65 -22.17
N ARG A 539 -2.83 5.42 -21.64
CA ARG A 539 -2.46 5.16 -20.24
C ARG A 539 -0.96 5.29 -20.03
N TYR A 540 -0.16 4.79 -20.97
CA TYR A 540 1.29 4.97 -20.97
C TYR A 540 1.65 6.46 -20.92
N ASP A 541 1.07 7.29 -21.79
CA ASP A 541 1.38 8.72 -21.86
C ASP A 541 0.99 9.47 -20.57
N LYS A 542 -0.11 9.08 -19.92
CA LYS A 542 -0.52 9.68 -18.63
C LYS A 542 0.41 9.31 -17.48
N ILE A 543 0.91 8.08 -17.43
CA ILE A 543 1.68 7.57 -16.28
C ILE A 543 3.19 7.78 -16.45
N ILE A 544 3.70 7.83 -17.68
CA ILE A 544 5.15 7.92 -17.94
C ILE A 544 5.77 9.19 -17.36
N VAL A 545 5.02 10.30 -17.29
CA VAL A 545 5.43 11.56 -16.64
C VAL A 545 5.73 11.37 -15.15
N TYR A 546 4.97 10.50 -14.47
CA TYR A 546 5.14 10.21 -13.05
C TYR A 546 6.04 8.99 -12.80
N ALA A 547 6.37 8.22 -13.84
CA ALA A 547 7.09 6.97 -13.71
C ALA A 547 8.44 7.12 -12.99
N PRO A 548 9.30 8.11 -13.29
CA PRO A 548 10.57 8.29 -12.55
C PRO A 548 10.38 8.47 -11.05
N MET A 549 9.36 9.21 -10.63
CA MET A 549 9.03 9.39 -9.21
C MET A 549 8.53 8.10 -8.58
N ILE A 550 7.67 7.34 -9.26
CA ILE A 550 7.19 6.03 -8.80
C ILE A 550 8.37 5.06 -8.63
N GLY A 551 9.27 5.00 -9.61
CA GLY A 551 10.48 4.19 -9.57
C GLY A 551 11.41 4.59 -8.43
N PHE A 552 11.58 5.89 -8.19
CA PHE A 552 12.38 6.41 -7.08
C PHE A 552 11.83 5.96 -5.72
N LEU A 553 10.52 6.13 -5.50
CA LEU A 553 9.87 5.69 -4.26
C LEU A 553 10.07 4.18 -4.04
N VAL A 554 9.88 3.37 -5.07
CA VAL A 554 10.11 1.92 -5.02
C VAL A 554 11.54 1.59 -4.63
N LEU A 555 12.54 2.20 -5.29
CA LEU A 555 13.95 1.90 -5.06
C LEU A 555 14.44 2.41 -3.70
N VAL A 556 13.96 3.56 -3.24
CA VAL A 556 14.31 4.12 -1.93
C VAL A 556 13.73 3.27 -0.80
N VAL A 557 12.49 2.79 -0.94
CA VAL A 557 11.89 1.87 0.02
C VAL A 557 12.72 0.58 0.11
N LEU A 558 13.11 0.01 -1.04
CA LEU A 558 13.99 -1.17 -1.07
C LEU A 558 15.38 -0.89 -0.50
N PHE A 559 15.93 0.30 -0.70
CA PHE A 559 17.21 0.71 -0.13
C PHE A 559 17.16 0.69 1.40
N PHE A 560 16.19 1.36 2.01
CA PHE A 560 16.10 1.41 3.47
C PHE A 560 15.74 0.07 4.11
N ASP A 561 15.05 -0.82 3.37
CA ASP A 561 14.66 -2.13 3.85
C ASP A 561 15.77 -3.20 3.72
N HIS A 562 16.54 -3.19 2.62
CA HIS A 562 17.58 -4.22 2.36
C HIS A 562 18.99 -3.76 2.70
N VAL A 563 19.25 -2.46 2.77
CA VAL A 563 20.60 -1.91 2.96
C VAL A 563 20.76 -1.36 4.38
N LYS A 564 21.71 -1.92 5.13
CA LYS A 564 22.17 -1.36 6.40
C LYS A 564 23.07 -0.15 6.17
N TRP A 565 22.50 0.92 5.62
CA TRP A 565 23.21 2.07 5.09
C TRP A 565 24.13 2.76 6.11
N MET A 566 23.73 2.85 7.39
CA MET A 566 24.59 3.41 8.44
C MET A 566 25.83 2.57 8.73
N GLU A 567 25.72 1.24 8.70
CA GLU A 567 26.88 0.34 8.86
C GLU A 567 27.80 0.47 7.64
N LYS A 568 27.23 0.49 6.44
CA LYS A 568 28.00 0.65 5.19
C LYS A 568 28.71 2.00 5.08
N LEU A 569 28.09 3.09 5.54
CA LEU A 569 28.76 4.40 5.62
C LEU A 569 29.93 4.38 6.60
N LYS A 570 29.76 3.76 7.79
CA LYS A 570 30.87 3.58 8.75
C LYS A 570 32.00 2.74 8.18
N GLN A 571 31.67 1.72 7.39
CA GLN A 571 32.62 0.86 6.69
C GLN A 571 33.21 1.47 5.42
N ARG A 572 32.84 2.71 5.07
CA ARG A 572 33.31 3.42 3.87
C ARG A 572 33.06 2.62 2.57
N ASP A 573 31.87 2.05 2.43
CA ASP A 573 31.43 1.36 1.20
C ASP A 573 31.57 2.30 -0.02
N VAL A 574 32.50 1.95 -0.92
CA VAL A 574 32.88 2.78 -2.07
C VAL A 574 31.72 2.93 -3.06
N ASP A 575 30.92 1.89 -3.27
CA ASP A 575 29.81 1.95 -4.22
C ASP A 575 28.71 2.88 -3.70
N LEU A 576 28.44 2.84 -2.39
CA LEU A 576 27.49 3.74 -1.74
C LEU A 576 27.98 5.20 -1.81
N PHE A 577 29.27 5.42 -1.56
CA PHE A 577 29.87 6.75 -1.67
C PHE A 577 29.76 7.30 -3.11
N LEU A 578 30.06 6.49 -4.13
CA LEU A 578 29.95 6.88 -5.54
C LEU A 578 28.50 7.19 -5.94
N VAL A 579 27.52 6.46 -5.42
CA VAL A 579 26.10 6.77 -5.65
C VAL A 579 25.72 8.11 -5.04
N ILE A 580 26.09 8.37 -3.78
CA ILE A 580 25.82 9.64 -3.09
C ILE A 580 26.50 10.80 -3.82
N LEU A 581 27.77 10.62 -4.21
CA LEU A 581 28.54 11.60 -4.96
C LEU A 581 27.91 11.89 -6.33
N GLY A 582 27.53 10.85 -7.08
CA GLY A 582 26.91 10.99 -8.39
C GLY A 582 25.57 11.72 -8.33
N VAL A 583 24.73 11.41 -7.33
CA VAL A 583 23.46 12.12 -7.09
C VAL A 583 23.73 13.57 -6.68
N GLY A 584 24.70 13.81 -5.78
CA GLY A 584 25.07 15.15 -5.34
C GLY A 584 25.57 16.04 -6.49
N ILE A 585 26.46 15.53 -7.34
CA ILE A 585 26.93 16.24 -8.53
C ILE A 585 25.77 16.49 -9.49
N ALA A 586 24.90 15.51 -9.73
CA ALA A 586 23.74 15.69 -10.60
C ALA A 586 22.79 16.78 -10.11
N VAL A 587 22.54 16.88 -8.79
CA VAL A 587 21.73 17.95 -8.18
C VAL A 587 22.37 19.31 -8.44
N VAL A 588 23.65 19.46 -8.10
CA VAL A 588 24.38 20.72 -8.29
C VAL A 588 24.35 21.15 -9.76
N ASN A 589 24.60 20.22 -10.67
CA ASN A 589 24.58 20.47 -12.10
C ASN A 589 23.20 20.92 -12.60
N LEU A 590 22.12 20.27 -12.16
CA LEU A 590 20.76 20.67 -12.56
C LEU A 590 20.38 22.06 -12.02
N VAL A 591 20.80 22.40 -10.80
CA VAL A 591 20.59 23.72 -10.20
C VAL A 591 21.34 24.80 -10.98
N LEU A 592 22.62 24.58 -11.29
CA LEU A 592 23.45 25.52 -12.05
C LEU A 592 22.89 25.80 -13.46
N VAL A 593 22.24 24.81 -14.06
CA VAL A 593 21.68 24.92 -15.41
C VAL A 593 20.20 25.33 -15.39
N LYS A 594 19.59 25.52 -14.21
CA LYS A 594 18.16 25.84 -14.02
C LYS A 594 17.22 24.83 -14.72
N SER A 595 17.60 23.56 -14.69
CA SER A 595 16.83 22.48 -15.32
C SER A 595 15.63 22.06 -14.47
N GLY A 596 14.58 21.53 -15.11
CA GLY A 596 13.47 20.89 -14.41
C GLY A 596 13.93 19.76 -13.48
N TRP A 597 13.35 19.71 -12.27
CA TRP A 597 13.72 18.76 -11.23
C TRP A 597 13.45 17.30 -11.58
N GLY A 598 12.54 17.00 -12.53
CA GLY A 598 12.20 15.63 -12.93
C GLY A 598 13.40 14.80 -13.40
N ALA A 599 14.41 15.43 -13.99
CA ALA A 599 15.62 14.77 -14.47
C ALA A 599 16.43 14.07 -13.37
N ILE A 600 16.34 14.55 -12.12
CA ILE A 600 17.06 13.97 -10.99
C ILE A 600 16.65 12.51 -10.75
N PHE A 601 15.36 12.20 -10.91
CA PHE A 601 14.82 10.89 -10.62
C PHE A 601 15.36 9.85 -11.60
N THR A 602 15.55 10.20 -12.86
CA THR A 602 16.05 9.29 -13.89
C THR A 602 17.47 8.79 -13.56
N VAL A 603 18.41 9.71 -13.29
CA VAL A 603 19.79 9.33 -12.96
C VAL A 603 19.89 8.68 -11.58
N THR A 604 19.12 9.18 -10.60
CA THR A 604 19.11 8.61 -9.24
C THR A 604 18.56 7.19 -9.24
N ASN A 605 17.47 6.93 -9.97
CA ASN A 605 16.93 5.58 -10.13
C ASN A 605 17.98 4.66 -10.74
N PHE A 606 18.67 5.09 -11.78
CA PHE A 606 19.68 4.27 -12.43
C PHE A 606 20.86 3.94 -11.49
N LEU A 607 21.39 4.92 -10.77
CA LEU A 607 22.44 4.72 -9.75
C LEU A 607 21.97 3.79 -8.61
N LEU A 608 20.74 3.97 -8.12
CA LEU A 608 20.15 3.11 -7.09
C LEU A 608 19.96 1.68 -7.60
N ILE A 609 19.50 1.48 -8.84
CA ILE A 609 19.37 0.16 -9.45
C ILE A 609 20.72 -0.55 -9.49
N LEU A 610 21.77 0.15 -9.96
CA LEU A 610 23.12 -0.42 -10.01
C LEU A 610 23.63 -0.75 -8.62
N TYR A 611 23.34 0.05 -7.61
CA TYR A 611 23.72 -0.25 -6.23
C TYR A 611 22.95 -1.45 -5.65
N LEU A 612 21.62 -1.40 -5.73
CA LEU A 612 20.70 -2.34 -5.10
C LEU A 612 20.69 -3.72 -5.76
N ALA A 613 21.09 -3.83 -7.02
CA ALA A 613 21.17 -5.08 -7.78
C ALA A 613 21.85 -6.23 -7.00
N GLY A 614 22.89 -5.93 -6.22
CA GLY A 614 23.62 -6.91 -5.40
C GLY A 614 23.13 -7.06 -3.96
N GLU A 615 22.31 -6.13 -3.47
CA GLU A 615 21.91 -6.02 -2.06
C GLU A 615 20.49 -6.57 -1.82
N VAL A 616 19.59 -6.37 -2.78
CA VAL A 616 18.19 -6.77 -2.67
C VAL A 616 18.02 -8.24 -2.98
N LYS A 617 17.41 -8.98 -2.06
CA LYS A 617 17.04 -10.39 -2.23
C LYS A 617 15.55 -10.56 -1.95
N LEU A 618 14.76 -10.62 -3.03
CA LEU A 618 13.32 -10.83 -2.94
C LEU A 618 12.97 -12.32 -2.76
N ASP A 619 11.81 -12.57 -2.15
CA ASP A 619 11.23 -13.93 -2.07
C ASP A 619 10.98 -14.49 -3.50
N LYS A 620 11.30 -15.76 -3.72
CA LYS A 620 11.07 -16.45 -5.01
C LYS A 620 9.64 -16.30 -5.53
N LYS A 621 8.64 -16.24 -4.64
CA LYS A 621 7.23 -16.03 -5.01
C LYS A 621 6.97 -14.67 -5.66
N ILE A 622 7.73 -13.65 -5.28
CA ILE A 622 7.63 -12.31 -5.87
C ILE A 622 8.12 -12.33 -7.31
N TYR A 623 9.26 -12.99 -7.58
CA TYR A 623 9.73 -13.15 -8.96
C TYR A 623 8.68 -13.86 -9.81
N TYR A 624 8.09 -14.96 -9.32
CA TYR A 624 7.02 -15.67 -10.04
C TYR A 624 5.80 -14.79 -10.33
N ALA A 625 5.35 -13.99 -9.36
CA ALA A 625 4.22 -13.10 -9.54
C ALA A 625 4.50 -12.03 -10.61
N ILE A 626 5.69 -11.43 -10.60
CA ILE A 626 6.08 -10.44 -11.60
C ILE A 626 6.27 -11.10 -12.97
N GLY A 627 6.86 -12.29 -13.04
CA GLY A 627 7.01 -13.05 -14.28
C GLY A 627 5.67 -13.37 -14.93
N ILE A 628 4.69 -13.82 -14.15
CA ILE A 628 3.32 -14.06 -14.61
C ILE A 628 2.69 -12.75 -15.10
N ALA A 629 2.81 -11.66 -14.35
CA ALA A 629 2.28 -10.37 -14.77
C ALA A 629 2.88 -9.90 -16.11
N CYS A 630 4.20 -10.05 -16.29
CA CYS A 630 4.87 -9.76 -17.55
C CYS A 630 4.33 -10.63 -18.70
N LEU A 631 4.15 -11.93 -18.50
CA LEU A 631 3.59 -12.80 -19.55
C LEU A 631 2.13 -12.46 -19.88
N VAL A 632 1.33 -12.06 -18.88
CA VAL A 632 -0.04 -11.58 -19.09
C VAL A 632 -0.03 -10.29 -19.91
N ILE A 633 0.82 -9.32 -19.57
CA ILE A 633 0.99 -8.09 -20.37
C ILE A 633 1.40 -8.47 -21.79
N LEU A 634 2.40 -9.33 -21.97
CA LEU A 634 2.82 -9.77 -23.29
C LEU A 634 1.66 -10.37 -24.10
N SER A 635 0.79 -11.16 -23.45
CA SER A 635 -0.38 -11.77 -24.09
C SER A 635 -1.38 -10.75 -24.62
N THR A 636 -1.54 -9.58 -23.98
CA THR A 636 -2.47 -8.54 -24.47
C THR A 636 -1.99 -7.87 -25.75
N TRP A 637 -0.69 -7.96 -26.05
CA TRP A 637 -0.09 -7.46 -27.29
C TRP A 637 -0.19 -8.49 -28.43
N ILE A 638 -0.46 -9.77 -28.11
CA ILE A 638 -0.67 -10.81 -29.13
C ILE A 638 -2.05 -10.57 -29.77
N GLY A 639 -2.06 -10.22 -31.06
CA GLY A 639 -3.29 -10.04 -31.84
C GLY A 639 -3.84 -8.60 -31.88
N LYS A 640 -3.47 -7.73 -30.93
CA LYS A 640 -3.74 -6.28 -31.01
C LYS A 640 -2.50 -5.56 -31.51
N GLY A 641 -2.42 -5.35 -32.83
CA GLY A 641 -1.54 -4.34 -33.39
C GLY A 641 -2.11 -2.96 -33.11
N ASP A 642 -1.89 -2.42 -31.92
CA ASP A 642 -2.33 -1.07 -31.59
C ASP A 642 -1.51 -0.07 -32.42
N LYS A 643 -2.13 0.47 -33.49
CA LYS A 643 -1.50 1.41 -34.44
C LYS A 643 -1.12 2.74 -33.79
N THR A 644 -1.52 2.97 -32.54
CA THR A 644 -1.26 4.23 -31.81
C THR A 644 0.14 4.28 -31.18
N TYR A 645 0.82 3.15 -31.01
CA TYR A 645 2.19 3.14 -30.49
C TYR A 645 3.24 3.37 -31.59
N ASN A 646 4.26 4.18 -31.28
CA ASN A 646 5.48 4.22 -32.08
C ASN A 646 6.09 2.80 -32.16
N THR A 647 6.46 2.37 -33.36
CA THR A 647 6.95 1.01 -33.62
C THR A 647 8.19 0.65 -32.82
N ASN A 648 9.11 1.61 -32.61
CA ASN A 648 10.29 1.40 -31.76
C ASN A 648 9.86 1.19 -30.31
N LEU A 649 9.00 2.05 -29.76
CA LEU A 649 8.54 1.94 -28.38
C LEU A 649 7.79 0.62 -28.12
N ALA A 650 6.87 0.24 -29.00
CA ALA A 650 6.14 -1.03 -28.90
C ALA A 650 7.10 -2.23 -28.86
N SER A 651 8.08 -2.27 -29.77
CA SER A 651 9.06 -3.35 -29.82
C SER A 651 9.92 -3.45 -28.54
N MET A 652 10.24 -2.31 -27.92
CA MET A 652 10.97 -2.25 -26.66
C MET A 652 10.16 -2.79 -25.48
N ILE A 653 8.87 -2.42 -25.40
CA ILE A 653 7.95 -2.94 -24.39
C ILE A 653 7.89 -4.47 -24.49
N ILE A 654 7.64 -4.98 -25.70
CA ILE A 654 7.55 -6.42 -25.98
C ILE A 654 8.84 -7.12 -25.53
N PHE A 655 10.00 -6.61 -25.93
CA PHE A 655 11.28 -7.23 -25.59
C PHE A 655 11.57 -7.20 -24.08
N ALA A 656 11.37 -6.08 -23.40
CA ALA A 656 11.67 -5.95 -21.97
C ALA A 656 10.74 -6.82 -21.11
N VAL A 657 9.43 -6.79 -21.40
CA VAL A 657 8.42 -7.59 -20.70
C VAL A 657 8.65 -9.08 -20.94
N ALA A 658 8.86 -9.49 -22.20
CA ALA A 658 9.16 -10.88 -22.52
C ALA A 658 10.43 -11.36 -21.83
N SER A 659 11.52 -10.60 -21.92
CA SER A 659 12.81 -10.94 -21.31
C SER A 659 12.72 -11.14 -19.79
N CYS A 660 11.99 -10.25 -19.10
CA CYS A 660 11.75 -10.41 -17.66
C CYS A 660 10.87 -11.64 -17.36
N GLY A 661 9.81 -11.85 -18.14
CA GLY A 661 8.89 -12.99 -17.99
C GLY A 661 9.59 -14.35 -18.16
N VAL A 662 10.33 -14.53 -19.26
CA VAL A 662 11.06 -15.79 -19.53
C VAL A 662 12.19 -16.04 -18.54
N THR A 663 12.84 -14.97 -18.04
CA THR A 663 13.89 -15.10 -17.02
C THR A 663 13.31 -15.51 -15.66
N SER A 664 12.16 -14.95 -15.27
CA SER A 664 11.43 -15.42 -14.09
C SER A 664 10.95 -16.87 -14.24
N MET A 665 10.59 -17.29 -15.44
CA MET A 665 10.19 -18.68 -15.71
C MET A 665 11.40 -19.62 -15.58
N LEU A 666 12.56 -19.25 -16.13
CA LEU A 666 13.78 -20.01 -15.92
C LEU A 666 14.13 -20.11 -14.42
N TYR A 667 13.98 -19.02 -13.66
CA TYR A 667 14.17 -19.03 -12.20
C TYR A 667 13.28 -20.08 -11.52
N PHE A 668 12.01 -20.18 -11.92
CA PHE A 668 11.08 -21.19 -11.41
C PHE A 668 11.55 -22.63 -11.71
N PHE A 669 12.01 -22.89 -12.93
CA PHE A 669 12.49 -24.21 -13.33
C PHE A 669 13.83 -24.59 -12.69
N GLU A 670 14.74 -23.63 -12.53
CA GLU A 670 16.01 -23.80 -11.83
C GLU A 670 15.79 -24.18 -10.36
N CYS A 671 14.85 -23.52 -9.66
CA CYS A 671 14.46 -23.92 -8.29
C CYS A 671 13.89 -25.35 -8.19
N ARG A 672 13.50 -25.98 -9.31
CA ARG A 672 13.00 -27.37 -9.38
C ARG A 672 13.98 -28.32 -10.07
N GLN A 673 15.23 -27.90 -10.28
CA GLN A 673 16.27 -28.67 -10.98
C GLN A 673 15.88 -29.09 -12.42
N LYS A 674 15.02 -28.31 -13.09
CA LYS A 674 14.51 -28.56 -14.45
C LYS A 674 14.92 -27.46 -15.44
N ALA A 675 16.13 -26.94 -15.31
CA ALA A 675 16.63 -25.78 -16.05
C ALA A 675 16.53 -25.91 -17.59
N VAL A 676 16.67 -27.12 -18.13
CA VAL A 676 16.57 -27.40 -19.57
C VAL A 676 15.21 -26.98 -20.14
N TRP A 677 14.12 -27.29 -19.43
CA TRP A 677 12.77 -26.88 -19.82
C TRP A 677 12.61 -25.36 -19.80
N GLY A 678 13.12 -24.71 -18.75
CA GLY A 678 13.10 -23.24 -18.67
C GLY A 678 13.84 -22.57 -19.83
N LYS A 679 15.03 -23.09 -20.19
CA LYS A 679 15.81 -22.59 -21.33
C LYS A 679 15.12 -22.82 -22.68
N GLY A 680 14.51 -23.99 -22.87
CA GLY A 680 13.76 -24.32 -24.09
C GLY A 680 12.55 -23.40 -24.28
N ILE A 681 11.76 -23.19 -23.21
CA ILE A 681 10.60 -22.30 -23.27
C ILE A 681 11.03 -20.85 -23.49
N SER A 682 12.10 -20.40 -22.83
CA SER A 682 12.66 -19.07 -23.05
C SER A 682 13.05 -18.84 -24.51
N LEU A 683 13.70 -19.83 -25.16
CA LEU A 683 14.06 -19.73 -26.57
C LEU A 683 12.83 -19.71 -27.47
N LEU A 684 11.86 -20.58 -27.20
CA LEU A 684 10.61 -20.67 -27.95
C LEU A 684 9.83 -19.36 -27.90
N VAL A 685 9.64 -18.76 -26.72
CA VAL A 685 8.95 -17.47 -26.59
C VAL A 685 9.69 -16.37 -27.35
N MET A 686 11.03 -16.34 -27.29
CA MET A 686 11.80 -15.31 -27.98
C MET A 686 11.75 -15.46 -29.51
N LEU A 687 11.81 -16.67 -30.05
CA LEU A 687 11.85 -16.92 -31.49
C LEU A 687 10.47 -17.02 -32.16
N VAL A 688 9.49 -17.61 -31.48
CA VAL A 688 8.16 -17.89 -32.07
C VAL A 688 7.17 -16.75 -31.80
N LEU A 689 7.34 -16.03 -30.71
CA LEU A 689 6.39 -14.98 -30.30
C LEU A 689 7.02 -13.59 -30.42
N VAL A 690 8.15 -13.33 -29.78
CA VAL A 690 8.75 -11.98 -29.75
C VAL A 690 9.34 -11.58 -31.10
N LEU A 691 10.17 -12.44 -31.72
CA LEU A 691 10.85 -12.12 -32.97
C LEU A 691 9.87 -11.78 -34.12
N PRO A 692 8.79 -12.54 -34.39
CA PRO A 692 7.83 -12.19 -35.45
C PRO A 692 7.11 -10.87 -35.18
N MET A 693 6.77 -10.56 -33.92
CA MET A 693 6.15 -9.27 -33.56
C MET A 693 7.10 -8.10 -33.82
N VAL A 694 8.38 -8.25 -33.43
CA VAL A 694 9.41 -7.22 -33.65
C VAL A 694 9.71 -7.03 -35.14
N MET A 695 9.73 -8.10 -35.94
CA MET A 695 9.88 -8.02 -37.40
C MET A 695 8.71 -7.27 -38.05
N ARG A 696 7.47 -7.54 -37.62
CA ARG A 696 6.27 -6.81 -38.11
C ARG A 696 6.36 -5.31 -37.80
N LEU A 697 6.90 -4.95 -36.64
CA LEU A 697 7.11 -3.55 -36.23
C LEU A 697 8.32 -2.88 -36.91
N ARG A 698 9.11 -3.62 -37.71
CA ARG A 698 10.32 -3.12 -38.40
C ARG A 698 11.34 -2.46 -37.46
N ALA A 699 11.42 -2.94 -36.21
CA ALA A 699 12.28 -2.36 -35.17
C ALA A 699 13.68 -3.01 -35.15
N ARG A 700 14.62 -2.40 -35.89
CA ARG A 700 16.01 -2.90 -36.07
C ARG A 700 16.77 -3.09 -34.76
N CYS A 701 16.70 -2.11 -33.86
CA CYS A 701 17.50 -2.10 -32.63
C CYS A 701 17.15 -3.28 -31.73
N VAL A 702 15.84 -3.58 -31.60
CA VAL A 702 15.36 -4.73 -30.84
C VAL A 702 15.70 -6.05 -31.52
N LEU A 703 15.67 -6.10 -32.86
CA LEU A 703 16.11 -7.29 -33.60
C LEU A 703 17.58 -7.62 -33.34
N VAL A 704 18.45 -6.61 -33.31
CA VAL A 704 19.86 -6.78 -32.88
C VAL A 704 19.92 -7.25 -31.43
N GLY A 705 19.14 -6.67 -30.53
CA GLY A 705 19.07 -7.10 -29.13
C GLY A 705 18.64 -8.55 -28.93
N ILE A 706 17.66 -9.04 -29.71
CA ILE A 706 17.24 -10.45 -29.73
C ILE A 706 18.37 -11.34 -30.25
N GLY A 707 19.04 -10.93 -31.32
CA GLY A 707 20.20 -11.66 -31.86
C GLY A 707 21.31 -11.80 -30.82
N VAL A 708 21.68 -10.70 -30.16
CA VAL A 708 22.65 -10.69 -29.06
C VAL A 708 22.20 -11.60 -27.91
N PHE A 709 20.92 -11.57 -27.54
CA PHE A 709 20.39 -12.42 -26.47
C PHE A 709 20.54 -13.91 -26.80
N VAL A 710 20.14 -14.30 -28.03
CA VAL A 710 20.22 -15.69 -28.49
C VAL A 710 21.66 -16.16 -28.59
N ILE A 711 22.54 -15.36 -29.19
CA ILE A 711 23.96 -15.70 -29.33
C ILE A 711 24.60 -15.89 -27.96
N LEU A 712 24.45 -14.91 -27.05
CA LEU A 712 25.09 -14.96 -25.75
C LEU A 712 24.55 -16.11 -24.88
N ASN A 713 23.23 -16.36 -24.88
CA ASN A 713 22.62 -17.34 -23.97
C ASN A 713 22.65 -18.79 -24.48
N TYR A 714 22.65 -19.00 -25.80
CA TYR A 714 22.48 -20.32 -26.43
C TYR A 714 23.62 -20.73 -27.37
N VAL A 715 24.25 -19.81 -28.10
CA VAL A 715 25.32 -20.14 -29.06
C VAL A 715 26.68 -20.19 -28.37
N ILE A 716 26.97 -19.21 -27.52
CA ILE A 716 28.26 -19.15 -26.82
C ILE A 716 28.34 -20.23 -25.73
N PRO A 717 29.35 -21.13 -25.77
CA PRO A 717 29.53 -22.16 -24.76
C PRO A 717 29.73 -21.58 -23.35
N ALA A 718 29.27 -22.32 -22.34
CA ALA A 718 29.43 -21.97 -20.93
C ALA A 718 30.88 -21.63 -20.54
N ALA A 719 31.85 -22.34 -21.12
CA ALA A 719 33.27 -22.17 -20.83
C ALA A 719 33.80 -20.77 -21.23
N VAL A 720 33.27 -20.19 -22.31
CA VAL A 720 33.69 -18.86 -22.82
C VAL A 720 33.28 -17.74 -21.85
N TRP A 721 32.17 -17.90 -21.14
CA TRP A 721 31.77 -16.98 -20.06
C TRP A 721 32.75 -16.97 -18.88
N GLY A 722 33.59 -18.01 -18.75
CA GLY A 722 34.67 -18.07 -17.77
C GLY A 722 35.94 -17.31 -18.18
N TRP A 723 36.05 -16.87 -19.45
CA TRP A 723 37.22 -16.14 -19.95
C TRP A 723 37.19 -14.67 -19.50
N LYS A 724 37.58 -14.44 -18.25
CA LYS A 724 37.48 -13.12 -17.59
C LYS A 724 38.04 -11.96 -18.42
N LYS A 725 39.20 -12.13 -19.06
CA LYS A 725 39.81 -11.08 -19.90
C LYS A 725 38.91 -10.72 -21.09
N LEU A 726 38.44 -11.71 -21.84
CA LEU A 726 37.57 -11.48 -23.00
C LEU A 726 36.25 -10.80 -22.59
N TYR A 727 35.58 -11.33 -21.56
CA TYR A 727 34.32 -10.76 -21.09
C TYR A 727 34.46 -9.32 -20.60
N ASN A 728 35.48 -9.05 -19.79
CA ASN A 728 35.72 -7.69 -19.26
C ASN A 728 36.02 -6.71 -20.40
N THR A 729 36.83 -7.11 -21.39
CA THR A 729 37.09 -6.27 -22.57
C THR A 729 35.80 -5.99 -23.35
N CYS A 730 34.93 -6.99 -23.54
CA CYS A 730 33.64 -6.78 -24.19
C CYS A 730 32.72 -5.82 -23.41
N VAL A 731 32.70 -5.90 -22.07
CA VAL A 731 31.91 -4.97 -21.23
C VAL A 731 32.45 -3.55 -21.33
N VAL A 732 33.78 -3.37 -21.31
CA VAL A 732 34.41 -2.05 -21.46
C VAL A 732 34.10 -1.47 -22.85
N LEU A 733 34.24 -2.27 -23.90
CA LEU A 733 33.91 -1.86 -25.27
C LEU A 733 32.43 -1.52 -25.44
N LEU A 734 31.52 -2.23 -24.76
CA LEU A 734 30.08 -1.93 -24.79
C LEU A 734 29.77 -0.57 -24.16
N ILE A 735 30.37 -0.27 -23.01
CA ILE A 735 30.17 1.00 -22.29
C ILE A 735 30.80 2.16 -23.05
N ALA A 736 32.06 2.00 -23.48
CA ALA A 736 32.75 3.00 -24.29
C ALA A 736 32.05 3.21 -25.64
N GLY A 737 31.62 2.13 -26.28
CA GLY A 737 30.90 2.15 -27.55
C GLY A 737 29.56 2.85 -27.49
N SER A 738 28.88 2.87 -26.33
CA SER A 738 27.63 3.63 -26.16
C SER A 738 27.82 5.13 -26.36
N ILE A 739 28.97 5.70 -25.97
CA ILE A 739 29.28 7.13 -26.19
C ILE A 739 30.09 7.33 -27.49
N GLY A 740 31.02 6.41 -27.78
CA GLY A 740 31.89 6.49 -28.96
C GLY A 740 31.16 6.29 -30.29
N PHE A 741 30.12 5.45 -30.33
CA PHE A 741 29.37 5.20 -31.55
C PHE A 741 28.66 6.47 -32.07
N PRO A 742 27.92 7.24 -31.26
CA PRO A 742 27.37 8.53 -31.70
C PRO A 742 28.41 9.49 -32.28
N LEU A 743 29.59 9.61 -31.64
CA LEU A 743 30.68 10.46 -32.12
C LEU A 743 31.19 10.01 -33.50
N TRP A 744 31.48 8.71 -33.64
CA TRP A 744 31.93 8.11 -34.90
C TRP A 744 30.88 8.22 -36.01
N TYR A 745 29.61 8.01 -35.68
CA TYR A 745 28.49 8.08 -36.62
C TYR A 745 28.28 9.50 -37.17
N VAL A 746 28.34 10.53 -36.30
CA VAL A 746 28.29 11.93 -36.73
C VAL A 746 29.52 12.30 -37.56
N TRP A 747 30.70 11.83 -37.18
CA TRP A 747 31.93 12.07 -37.93
C TRP A 747 31.89 11.51 -39.35
N LEU A 748 31.42 10.27 -39.53
CA LEU A 748 31.25 9.66 -40.86
C LEU A 748 30.29 10.45 -41.74
N TRP A 749 29.17 10.89 -41.16
CA TRP A 749 28.19 11.69 -41.87
C TRP A 749 28.77 13.03 -42.34
N LYS A 750 29.52 13.73 -41.47
CA LYS A 750 30.20 14.99 -41.81
C LYS A 750 31.25 14.85 -42.91
N LYS A 751 31.86 13.66 -43.04
CA LYS A 751 32.81 13.34 -44.12
C LYS A 751 32.13 12.98 -45.44
N GLY A 752 30.80 13.03 -45.52
CA GLY A 752 30.06 12.74 -46.74
C GLY A 752 30.10 11.26 -47.15
N VAL A 753 30.41 10.35 -46.22
CA VAL A 753 30.45 8.92 -46.51
C VAL A 753 29.04 8.44 -46.84
N ASN A 754 28.82 7.91 -48.05
CA ASN A 754 27.52 7.40 -48.48
C ASN A 754 27.45 5.89 -48.27
N VAL A 755 26.56 5.43 -47.38
CA VAL A 755 26.36 4.01 -47.08
C VAL A 755 24.97 3.61 -47.60
N SER A 756 24.94 2.91 -48.73
CA SER A 756 23.71 2.48 -49.44
C SER A 756 22.99 1.28 -48.82
N VAL A 757 23.39 0.84 -47.62
CA VAL A 757 22.81 -0.32 -46.95
C VAL A 757 21.44 0.03 -46.35
N VAL A 758 20.37 -0.59 -46.88
CA VAL A 758 18.98 -0.44 -46.41
C VAL A 758 18.53 -1.71 -45.68
N THR A 759 18.24 -1.63 -44.38
CA THR A 759 17.90 -2.79 -43.53
C THR A 759 16.48 -2.76 -42.96
N LEU A 760 15.44 -3.37 -43.53
CA LEU A 760 14.03 -3.11 -43.14
C LEU A 760 13.57 -1.67 -43.51
N GLY A 761 13.96 -1.16 -44.68
CA GLY A 761 13.32 0.01 -45.31
C GLY A 761 13.73 1.41 -44.84
N LYS A 762 14.87 1.57 -44.18
CA LYS A 762 15.50 2.86 -43.80
C LYS A 762 16.99 2.87 -44.18
N SER A 763 17.53 4.03 -44.51
CA SER A 763 18.97 4.23 -44.76
C SER A 763 19.83 4.00 -43.51
N PHE A 764 21.15 3.88 -43.70
CA PHE A 764 22.12 3.86 -42.61
C PHE A 764 22.11 5.18 -41.82
N PHE A 765 22.11 6.32 -42.52
CA PHE A 765 21.84 7.65 -41.94
C PHE A 765 20.34 7.89 -41.85
N SER A 766 19.79 7.81 -40.64
CA SER A 766 18.33 7.77 -40.39
C SER A 766 17.77 9.05 -39.74
N GLY A 767 18.54 10.15 -39.75
CA GLY A 767 18.22 11.41 -39.07
C GLY A 767 18.87 11.56 -37.69
N ARG A 768 19.31 10.45 -37.08
CA ARG A 768 20.05 10.44 -35.79
C ARG A 768 21.36 11.20 -35.82
N ASN A 769 21.99 11.30 -36.99
CA ASN A 769 23.21 12.05 -37.21
C ASN A 769 23.02 13.54 -36.89
N ILE A 770 21.88 14.12 -37.29
CA ILE A 770 21.54 15.52 -36.99
C ILE A 770 21.25 15.68 -35.50
N VAL A 771 20.46 14.76 -34.93
CA VAL A 771 20.09 14.79 -33.50
C VAL A 771 21.34 14.73 -32.61
N TRP A 772 22.22 13.75 -32.84
CA TRP A 772 23.44 13.61 -32.06
C TRP A 772 24.41 14.76 -32.28
N GLU A 773 24.50 15.32 -33.48
CA GLU A 773 25.30 16.53 -33.72
C GLU A 773 24.79 17.71 -32.87
N GLN A 774 23.49 17.99 -32.88
CA GLN A 774 22.89 19.08 -32.10
C GLN A 774 23.18 18.92 -30.60
N PHE A 775 22.94 17.73 -30.04
CA PHE A 775 23.18 17.45 -28.62
C PHE A 775 24.66 17.49 -28.25
N LEU A 776 25.56 16.94 -29.08
CA LEU A 776 27.00 16.97 -28.83
C LEU A 776 27.56 18.40 -28.93
N THR A 777 27.03 19.22 -29.84
CA THR A 777 27.42 20.63 -30.00
C THR A 777 26.93 21.49 -28.84
N ALA A 778 25.73 21.23 -28.32
CA ALA A 778 25.24 21.89 -27.12
C ALA A 778 26.03 21.47 -25.88
N PHE A 779 26.33 20.17 -25.75
CA PHE A 779 27.11 19.62 -24.65
C PHE A 779 28.54 20.14 -24.61
N SER A 780 29.20 20.33 -25.77
CA SER A 780 30.59 20.82 -25.81
C SER A 780 30.77 22.21 -25.20
N LYS A 781 29.69 23.00 -25.11
CA LYS A 781 29.67 24.31 -24.43
C LYS A 781 29.58 24.20 -22.91
N LYS A 782 29.05 23.09 -22.37
CA LYS A 782 28.85 22.85 -20.93
C LYS A 782 29.20 21.40 -20.53
N PRO A 783 30.45 20.94 -20.74
CA PRO A 783 30.80 19.54 -20.55
C PRO A 783 30.72 19.07 -19.09
N LEU A 784 31.03 19.96 -18.13
CA LEU A 784 31.06 19.64 -16.70
C LEU A 784 29.67 19.49 -16.09
N THR A 785 28.75 20.39 -16.44
CA THR A 785 27.39 20.43 -15.89
C THR A 785 26.38 19.65 -16.73
N GLY A 786 26.65 19.48 -18.03
CA GLY A 786 25.61 19.17 -19.01
C GLY A 786 24.71 20.38 -19.30
N ILE A 787 23.70 20.15 -20.12
CA ILE A 787 22.72 21.16 -20.58
C ILE A 787 21.34 21.00 -19.91
N GLY A 788 21.18 20.05 -18.99
CA GLY A 788 19.90 19.81 -18.32
C GLY A 788 18.87 19.11 -19.21
N SER A 789 17.61 19.11 -18.76
CA SER A 789 16.48 18.42 -19.42
C SER A 789 15.55 19.33 -20.22
N ASP A 790 15.74 20.65 -20.12
CA ASP A 790 15.02 21.61 -20.95
C ASP A 790 15.82 21.90 -22.22
N PHE A 791 15.71 20.97 -23.19
CA PHE A 791 16.56 20.97 -24.38
C PHE A 791 16.32 22.17 -25.29
N LEU A 792 15.09 22.71 -25.35
CA LEU A 792 14.74 23.83 -26.23
C LEU A 792 15.44 25.13 -25.83
N THR A 793 15.77 25.29 -24.55
CA THR A 793 16.55 26.43 -24.05
C THR A 793 17.98 26.45 -24.60
N PHE A 794 18.57 25.28 -24.89
CA PHE A 794 19.96 25.15 -25.36
C PHE A 794 20.07 24.76 -26.84
N ILE A 795 19.00 24.22 -27.42
CA ILE A 795 18.87 23.79 -28.80
C ILE A 795 17.50 24.28 -29.32
N PRO A 796 17.36 25.56 -29.70
CA PRO A 796 16.08 26.13 -30.12
C PRO A 796 15.45 25.39 -31.31
N ASP A 797 16.27 24.95 -32.26
CA ASP A 797 15.85 24.22 -33.47
C ASP A 797 15.93 22.69 -33.32
N ALA A 798 15.71 22.17 -32.11
CA ALA A 798 15.78 20.73 -31.85
C ALA A 798 14.70 19.97 -32.63
N LEU A 799 15.11 19.08 -33.53
CA LEU A 799 14.19 18.23 -34.30
C LEU A 799 13.46 17.21 -33.42
N PHE A 800 14.08 16.79 -32.31
CA PHE A 800 13.54 15.86 -31.34
C PHE A 800 13.98 16.24 -29.93
N THR A 801 13.13 15.99 -28.94
CA THR A 801 13.43 16.20 -27.51
C THR A 801 14.03 14.95 -26.84
N GLU A 802 14.53 14.00 -27.63
CA GLU A 802 15.13 12.76 -27.14
C GLU A 802 16.54 12.56 -27.72
N VAL A 803 17.51 12.25 -26.85
CA VAL A 803 18.91 12.01 -27.25
C VAL A 803 19.08 10.66 -27.97
N HIS A 804 18.10 9.75 -27.90
CA HIS A 804 18.12 8.42 -28.52
C HIS A 804 19.38 7.59 -28.23
N ASN A 805 19.97 7.74 -27.03
CA ASN A 805 21.06 6.94 -26.50
C ASN A 805 21.14 7.07 -24.98
N GLY A 806 21.24 5.96 -24.24
CA GLY A 806 21.15 5.94 -22.78
C GLY A 806 22.28 6.67 -22.05
N LEU A 807 23.54 6.27 -22.26
CA LEU A 807 24.68 6.87 -21.57
C LEU A 807 25.00 8.27 -22.09
N LEU A 808 24.84 8.51 -23.40
CA LEU A 808 24.93 9.85 -23.97
C LEU A 808 23.88 10.79 -23.36
N ASN A 809 22.66 10.32 -23.11
CA ASN A 809 21.64 11.14 -22.44
C ASN A 809 22.09 11.56 -21.03
N ILE A 810 22.66 10.64 -20.24
CA ILE A 810 23.20 10.99 -18.92
C ILE A 810 24.33 12.01 -19.05
N MET A 811 25.23 11.83 -20.02
CA MET A 811 26.34 12.75 -20.27
C MET A 811 25.84 14.15 -20.64
N VAL A 812 24.90 14.24 -21.60
CA VAL A 812 24.35 15.51 -22.09
C VAL A 812 23.56 16.22 -20.99
N VAL A 813 22.74 15.50 -20.22
CA VAL A 813 21.87 16.12 -19.20
C VAL A 813 22.63 16.47 -17.92
N HIS A 814 23.53 15.59 -17.46
CA HIS A 814 24.13 15.67 -16.12
C HIS A 814 25.65 15.87 -16.10
N GLY A 815 26.32 15.89 -17.26
CA GLY A 815 27.75 16.16 -17.35
C GLY A 815 28.66 14.92 -17.31
N VAL A 816 29.94 15.14 -17.64
CA VAL A 816 30.98 14.10 -17.76
C VAL A 816 31.23 13.31 -16.46
N PHE A 817 31.21 13.96 -15.30
CA PHE A 817 31.48 13.27 -14.03
C PHE A 817 30.38 12.28 -13.65
N VAL A 818 29.11 12.65 -13.89
CA VAL A 818 27.97 11.79 -13.56
C VAL A 818 27.95 10.56 -14.47
N VAL A 819 28.19 10.74 -15.78
CA VAL A 819 28.27 9.58 -16.69
C VAL A 819 29.47 8.67 -16.38
N ALA A 820 30.60 9.21 -15.94
CA ALA A 820 31.76 8.41 -15.55
C ALA A 820 31.46 7.51 -14.34
N ILE A 821 30.79 8.05 -13.32
CA ILE A 821 30.34 7.26 -12.15
C ILE A 821 29.35 6.17 -12.58
N VAL A 822 28.38 6.52 -13.43
CA VAL A 822 27.40 5.56 -13.95
C VAL A 822 28.07 4.45 -14.76
N ALA A 823 28.98 4.81 -15.67
CA ALA A 823 29.72 3.87 -16.50
C ALA A 823 30.56 2.90 -15.65
N PHE A 824 31.24 3.42 -14.61
CA PHE A 824 32.01 2.60 -13.68
C PHE A 824 31.13 1.59 -12.93
N LEU A 825 30.03 2.05 -12.32
CA LEU A 825 29.12 1.18 -11.58
C LEU A 825 28.44 0.14 -12.48
N LEU A 826 28.02 0.54 -13.69
CA LEU A 826 27.43 -0.37 -14.66
C LEU A 826 28.42 -1.46 -15.10
N GLY A 827 29.66 -1.07 -15.43
CA GLY A 827 30.73 -2.00 -15.79
C GLY A 827 31.02 -2.97 -14.66
N LYS A 828 31.14 -2.46 -13.43
CA LYS A 828 31.34 -3.28 -12.23
C LYS A 828 30.24 -4.33 -12.06
N ARG A 829 28.96 -3.96 -12.22
CA ARG A 829 27.82 -4.89 -12.07
C ARG A 829 27.74 -5.92 -13.20
N LEU A 830 28.03 -5.52 -14.44
CA LEU A 830 28.10 -6.46 -15.57
C LEU A 830 29.21 -7.48 -15.37
N ILE A 831 30.42 -7.04 -14.97
CA ILE A 831 31.55 -7.93 -14.67
C ILE A 831 31.19 -8.94 -13.57
N GLN A 832 30.63 -8.47 -12.45
CA GLN A 832 30.21 -9.34 -11.35
C GLN A 832 29.13 -10.36 -11.77
N LEU A 833 28.20 -9.96 -12.64
CA LEU A 833 27.17 -10.85 -13.15
C LEU A 833 27.74 -11.89 -14.13
N GLY A 834 28.71 -11.50 -14.97
CA GLY A 834 29.45 -12.39 -15.86
C GLY A 834 30.18 -13.51 -15.13
N GLU A 835 30.81 -13.20 -13.99
CA GLU A 835 31.44 -14.22 -13.15
C GLU A 835 30.44 -15.29 -12.67
N LYS A 836 29.20 -14.89 -12.33
CA LYS A 836 28.12 -15.82 -11.98
C LYS A 836 27.57 -16.58 -13.20
N ALA A 837 27.51 -15.95 -14.37
CA ALA A 837 27.04 -16.54 -15.62
C ALA A 837 27.88 -17.75 -16.10
N SER A 838 29.16 -17.78 -15.74
CA SER A 838 30.02 -18.94 -15.99
C SER A 838 29.56 -20.20 -15.23
N LYS A 839 28.97 -20.02 -14.03
CA LYS A 839 28.59 -21.11 -13.11
C LYS A 839 27.12 -21.50 -13.18
N ASN A 840 26.24 -20.58 -13.56
CA ASN A 840 24.80 -20.74 -13.48
C ASN A 840 24.09 -20.35 -14.78
N SER A 841 23.16 -21.20 -15.22
CA SER A 841 22.38 -21.03 -16.43
C SER A 841 21.43 -19.82 -16.34
N LEU A 842 20.84 -19.57 -15.17
CA LEU A 842 19.99 -18.41 -14.90
C LEU A 842 20.78 -17.10 -14.90
N SER A 843 21.92 -17.04 -14.20
CA SER A 843 22.78 -15.85 -14.20
C SER A 843 23.30 -15.52 -15.60
N ARG A 844 23.53 -16.54 -16.43
CA ARG A 844 23.87 -16.37 -17.85
C ARG A 844 22.74 -15.74 -18.64
N GLN A 845 21.51 -16.24 -18.49
CA GLN A 845 20.36 -15.62 -19.14
C GLN A 845 20.16 -14.18 -18.69
N CYS A 846 20.30 -13.89 -17.38
CA CYS A 846 20.21 -12.53 -16.86
C CYS A 846 21.27 -11.61 -17.49
N ALA A 847 22.53 -12.08 -17.57
CA ALA A 847 23.62 -11.34 -18.22
C ALA A 847 23.33 -11.08 -19.70
N SER A 848 22.85 -12.09 -20.44
CA SER A 848 22.48 -11.95 -21.85
C SER A 848 21.36 -10.92 -22.04
N VAL A 849 20.31 -10.93 -21.19
CA VAL A 849 19.23 -9.93 -21.26
C VAL A 849 19.78 -8.51 -21.03
N ILE A 850 20.59 -8.31 -19.99
CA ILE A 850 21.09 -6.98 -19.64
C ILE A 850 22.06 -6.45 -20.70
N ILE A 851 22.94 -7.31 -21.23
CA ILE A 851 23.82 -6.94 -22.34
C ILE A 851 23.01 -6.59 -23.59
N SER A 852 21.96 -7.35 -23.92
CA SER A 852 21.05 -7.00 -25.01
C SER A 852 20.38 -5.65 -24.81
N LEU A 853 19.88 -5.36 -23.60
CA LEU A 853 19.29 -4.06 -23.27
C LEU A 853 20.32 -2.93 -23.40
N ALA A 854 21.56 -3.14 -22.98
CA ALA A 854 22.65 -2.18 -23.13
C ALA A 854 23.04 -1.96 -24.60
N VAL A 855 23.06 -3.00 -25.44
CA VAL A 855 23.28 -2.85 -26.90
C VAL A 855 22.14 -2.04 -27.53
N ILE A 856 20.89 -2.32 -27.17
CA ILE A 856 19.76 -1.53 -27.65
C ILE A 856 19.91 -0.06 -27.20
N SER A 857 20.44 0.18 -26.00
CA SER A 857 20.64 1.52 -25.44
C SER A 857 21.63 2.41 -26.21
N VAL A 858 22.47 1.82 -27.05
CA VAL A 858 23.35 2.59 -27.97
C VAL A 858 22.51 3.38 -28.97
N PHE A 859 21.32 2.87 -29.30
CA PHE A 859 20.40 3.47 -30.24
C PHE A 859 19.12 3.97 -29.56
N GLU A 860 18.92 3.82 -28.27
CA GLU A 860 17.75 4.42 -27.61
C GLU A 860 18.05 4.77 -26.16
N ASN A 861 17.35 5.75 -25.60
CA ASN A 861 17.50 6.16 -24.18
C ASN A 861 16.72 5.27 -23.20
N TYR A 862 15.96 4.26 -23.68
CA TYR A 862 15.07 3.45 -22.83
C TYR A 862 15.74 2.66 -21.71
N PHE A 863 17.06 2.45 -21.76
CA PHE A 863 17.83 1.77 -20.71
C PHE A 863 17.79 2.50 -19.36
N ILE A 864 17.59 3.82 -19.39
CA ILE A 864 17.52 4.67 -18.19
C ILE A 864 16.07 5.11 -17.88
N ILE A 865 15.12 4.89 -18.80
CA ILE A 865 13.71 5.26 -18.64
C ILE A 865 13.02 4.31 -17.66
N THR A 866 12.11 4.87 -16.85
CA THR A 866 11.43 4.14 -15.79
C THR A 866 10.38 3.17 -16.36
N PHE A 867 10.14 2.06 -15.63
CA PHE A 867 9.55 0.78 -16.07
C PHE A 867 10.54 -0.17 -16.76
N TYR A 868 11.34 0.28 -17.73
CA TYR A 868 12.37 -0.56 -18.35
C TYR A 868 13.53 -0.83 -17.41
N ASN A 869 14.05 0.22 -16.78
CA ASN A 869 15.12 0.09 -15.80
C ASN A 869 14.68 -0.71 -14.56
N ILE A 870 13.39 -0.70 -14.19
CA ILE A 870 12.81 -1.53 -13.11
C ILE A 870 12.79 -3.00 -13.52
N LEU A 871 12.38 -3.33 -14.76
CA LEU A 871 12.47 -4.70 -15.27
C LEU A 871 13.93 -5.18 -15.33
N MET A 872 14.86 -4.31 -15.75
CA MET A 872 16.29 -4.58 -15.71
C MET A 872 16.79 -4.83 -14.27
N PHE A 873 16.37 -4.01 -13.31
CA PHE A 873 16.67 -4.20 -11.89
C PHE A 873 16.22 -5.57 -11.37
N LEU A 874 15.01 -6.01 -11.74
CA LEU A 874 14.50 -7.32 -11.36
C LEU A 874 15.32 -8.46 -11.99
N VAL A 875 15.76 -8.30 -13.25
CA VAL A 875 16.67 -9.25 -13.92
C VAL A 875 18.03 -9.30 -13.23
N PHE A 876 18.58 -8.15 -12.83
CA PHE A 876 19.78 -8.09 -12.00
C PHE A 876 19.59 -8.85 -10.67
N CYS A 877 18.49 -8.59 -9.96
CA CYS A 877 18.19 -9.24 -8.68
C CYS A 877 18.04 -10.77 -8.83
N MET A 878 17.39 -11.25 -9.90
CA MET A 878 17.31 -12.68 -10.22
C MET A 878 18.70 -13.28 -10.48
N GLY A 879 19.54 -12.58 -11.23
CA GLY A 879 20.89 -13.03 -11.59
C GLY A 879 21.85 -13.09 -10.40
N PHE A 880 21.76 -12.13 -9.47
CA PHE A 880 22.57 -12.09 -8.26
C PHE A 880 22.03 -12.94 -7.11
N GLY A 881 20.70 -13.04 -6.98
CA GLY A 881 20.01 -13.67 -5.85
C GLY A 881 20.03 -15.20 -5.88
N TYR A 882 20.18 -15.83 -7.05
CA TYR A 882 20.23 -17.28 -7.15
C TYR A 882 21.58 -17.84 -6.69
N GLN A 883 21.54 -18.69 -5.66
CA GLN A 883 22.65 -19.56 -5.27
C GLN A 883 22.21 -21.01 -5.52
N LYS A 884 23.03 -21.76 -6.25
CA LYS A 884 22.81 -23.20 -6.44
C LYS A 884 23.15 -23.86 -5.10
N ASP A 885 22.18 -24.39 -4.39
CA ASP A 885 22.44 -25.18 -3.19
C ASP A 885 23.30 -26.39 -3.59
N VAL A 886 24.58 -26.36 -3.20
CA VAL A 886 25.52 -27.48 -3.44
C VAL A 886 25.44 -28.51 -2.30
N SER A 887 24.71 -28.23 -1.21
CA SER A 887 24.42 -29.20 -0.17
C SER A 887 23.08 -29.88 -0.45
N GLY A 888 23.13 -31.14 -0.88
CA GLY A 888 21.98 -32.03 -0.80
C GLY A 888 21.63 -32.25 0.66
N ASP A 889 20.74 -31.43 1.22
CA ASP A 889 20.14 -31.70 2.52
C ASP A 889 18.79 -32.39 2.32
N LYS A 890 18.85 -33.72 2.19
CA LYS A 890 17.71 -34.60 2.38
C LYS A 890 17.34 -34.60 3.87
N THR A 891 16.81 -33.52 4.42
CA THR A 891 15.97 -33.58 5.64
C THR A 891 15.28 -32.24 5.88
N GLN A 892 14.01 -32.14 5.51
CA GLN A 892 12.95 -31.42 6.24
C GLN A 892 11.71 -31.31 5.33
N TYR A 893 11.02 -32.44 5.20
CA TYR A 893 9.58 -32.46 5.02
C TYR A 893 9.04 -33.45 6.06
N ASN A 894 8.57 -32.89 7.18
CA ASN A 894 7.48 -33.38 8.02
C ASN A 894 6.87 -32.19 8.76
#